data_AF-A0AAP0LY61-F1
#
_entry.id   AF-A0AAP0LY61-F1
#
_cell.length_a   1.000
_cell.length_b   1.000
_cell.length_c   1.000
_cell.angle_alpha   90.00
_cell.angle_beta   90.00
_cell.angle_gamma   90.00
#
_symmetry.space_group_name_H-M   'P 1'
#
loop_
_entity.id
_entity.type
_entity.pdbx_description
1 polymer ?
#
loop_
_entity_poly.entity_id
_entity_poly.type
_entity_poly.pdbx_seq_one_letter_code
_entity_poly.pdbx_strand_id
1 'polypeptide(L)'
;MLSKAVASAVSVTLNPKTTSKFFGLKRVSFVSSDSLVFGGKNSSFNADGLKKSRSCSRMDIFVTKASASAQPLKNADELIDSVETFIFDCDGVIWKGDKLIDGVPETLDMLRSKGKRLVFVTNNSTKSRKQYGKKFETLGLTVTEVKESFLSIVCLKFHQIPSPNSSEFSQEEIFASSFAAAAYLKSIDFPKDKKVYVVGEDGILKELELAGFQYLGGPEDGGKKIELKPGFLMEHDKDVGAVVVGFDRYFNYYKVQYGTLCIRENPGCLFIATNRDAVTHLTDAQEWAGGGSMVGAFVGSTQREPLVVGKPSTFMMDYLANNLMDLINNRFGIQKSQICMVGDRLDTDILFGQNGGCKTLLVLSGVTSLSMLQSPNNSIQPDFYTNKISDFLSLKAAALVPMIECSVCHSTLELETVGGKTVSRAYDRHRHQVSSKTRFLNVALVVGDCILVGLQPILVYTTKVDGGFKFSPVSVNFLTEAVKVFLAIVMLLLQARHKKVGEKSLLSFSTIAQAARNNVLLAVPAFLYAINNYLKFIMQLYFNPATVKMLSNLKVFVIALLLKIIMKRRFSIIQWEALALLLIGISVNQLRSLPEGTSALGLPVATGAYLYTLIFVTVPSLASVFNEYALKSQYDTSIYHQNLFLYGYGAIFNFLGIVITAMFKGPSSFDILQGHSKATMLLICNNAAQGILSSFFFKYADTILKKYSSTVATIFTGLASAALFGHTLTMNFILGISIVFISMHQFFSPLSKVKDEPKNISLESVDSPKNKRSKDTSFIGMAAGANEDASHRAVNEEKAPLLPI
;
A
#
# COMPACT_ATOMS: atom_id res chain seq x y z
N MET A 1 -3.12 64.72 -42.25
CA MET A 1 -2.09 65.77 -42.45
C MET A 1 -2.30 66.85 -41.40
N LEU A 2 -1.21 67.43 -40.88
CA LEU A 2 -1.17 68.64 -40.03
C LEU A 2 -1.86 68.64 -38.65
N SER A 3 -1.33 69.56 -37.82
CA SER A 3 -1.84 70.14 -36.57
C SER A 3 -1.91 69.22 -35.33
N LYS A 4 -1.54 69.64 -34.11
CA LYS A 4 -1.61 70.95 -33.38
C LYS A 4 -3.05 71.33 -32.96
N ALA A 5 -3.29 71.98 -31.81
CA ALA A 5 -2.51 72.13 -30.57
C ALA A 5 -3.40 72.79 -29.48
N VAL A 6 -2.91 72.80 -28.22
CA VAL A 6 -3.23 73.77 -27.15
C VAL A 6 -4.64 73.72 -26.53
N ALA A 7 -4.71 74.15 -25.27
CA ALA A 7 -5.90 74.13 -24.41
C ALA A 7 -6.40 75.55 -24.05
N SER A 8 -7.70 75.67 -23.77
CA SER A 8 -8.36 76.65 -22.89
C SER A 8 -9.77 76.10 -22.60
N ALA A 9 -10.33 76.01 -21.39
CA ALA A 9 -10.33 76.87 -20.19
C ALA A 9 -11.28 78.09 -20.31
N VAL A 10 -11.82 78.50 -19.15
CA VAL A 10 -12.96 79.44 -18.93
C VAL A 10 -14.34 78.83 -19.29
N SER A 11 -15.43 78.86 -18.53
CA SER A 11 -15.81 79.09 -17.10
C SER A 11 -17.12 79.88 -17.07
N VAL A 12 -18.20 79.32 -16.48
CA VAL A 12 -19.45 80.05 -16.18
C VAL A 12 -19.92 79.70 -14.76
N THR A 13 -19.45 80.52 -13.82
CA THR A 13 -20.15 81.09 -12.64
C THR A 13 -21.30 80.36 -11.90
N LEU A 14 -21.19 80.45 -10.55
CA LEU A 14 -22.26 80.59 -9.53
C LEU A 14 -22.98 79.34 -8.97
N ASN A 15 -22.32 78.72 -7.98
CA ASN A 15 -22.92 78.26 -6.71
C ASN A 15 -23.11 79.53 -5.80
N PRO A 16 -23.98 79.61 -4.75
CA PRO A 16 -24.02 78.67 -3.61
C PRO A 16 -25.39 78.44 -2.88
N LYS A 17 -25.35 77.58 -1.83
CA LYS A 17 -26.30 77.40 -0.69
C LYS A 17 -27.57 76.53 -0.94
N THR A 18 -27.92 75.52 -0.14
CA THR A 18 -27.22 74.70 0.89
C THR A 18 -27.97 73.35 0.99
N THR A 19 -27.39 72.16 0.76
CA THR A 19 -26.81 71.21 1.76
C THR A 19 -27.62 71.07 3.08
N SER A 20 -27.91 69.89 3.65
CA SER A 20 -27.37 68.50 3.51
C SER A 20 -28.47 67.45 3.84
N LYS A 21 -28.31 66.11 3.81
CA LYS A 21 -27.14 65.19 3.87
C LYS A 21 -27.57 63.80 3.35
N PHE A 22 -26.73 63.05 2.63
CA PHE A 22 -27.00 61.66 2.20
C PHE A 22 -25.70 60.88 1.95
N PHE A 23 -25.74 59.55 2.12
CA PHE A 23 -24.74 58.53 1.77
C PHE A 23 -23.32 58.61 2.35
N GLY A 24 -22.68 57.44 2.45
CA GLY A 24 -21.30 57.27 2.91
C GLY A 24 -20.73 55.89 2.59
N LEU A 25 -20.36 55.65 1.33
CA LEU A 25 -19.40 54.57 1.01
C LEU A 25 -18.00 54.99 1.48
N LYS A 26 -17.18 54.04 1.94
CA LYS A 26 -15.73 54.22 2.09
C LYS A 26 -14.98 53.45 1.01
N ARG A 27 -13.97 54.11 0.43
CA ARG A 27 -13.00 53.49 -0.47
C ARG A 27 -12.10 52.51 0.29
N VAL A 28 -11.68 51.44 -0.38
CA VAL A 28 -10.38 50.80 -0.15
C VAL A 28 -9.39 51.39 -1.17
N SER A 29 -8.16 51.67 -0.76
CA SER A 29 -7.13 52.30 -1.58
C SER A 29 -5.98 51.35 -1.88
N PHE A 30 -5.64 51.21 -3.17
CA PHE A 30 -4.37 50.61 -3.59
C PHE A 30 -3.18 51.48 -3.17
N VAL A 31 -2.07 50.84 -2.79
CA VAL A 31 -0.73 51.42 -2.73
C VAL A 31 0.24 50.40 -3.34
N SER A 32 1.20 50.89 -4.13
CA SER A 32 2.31 50.11 -4.70
C SER A 32 3.62 50.83 -4.34
N SER A 33 4.66 50.10 -3.92
CA SER A 33 6.04 50.59 -3.85
C SER A 33 7.04 49.44 -3.81
N ASP A 34 8.16 49.67 -4.51
CA ASP A 34 9.27 48.78 -4.83
C ASP A 34 10.15 48.25 -3.69
N SER A 35 11.07 47.37 -4.09
CA SER A 35 12.21 46.79 -3.37
C SER A 35 13.15 47.81 -2.71
N LEU A 36 13.74 47.45 -1.57
CA LEU A 36 15.04 47.96 -1.11
C LEU A 36 15.74 46.97 -0.16
N VAL A 37 17.04 47.17 0.10
CA VAL A 37 17.96 46.17 0.70
C VAL A 37 18.80 46.81 1.82
N PHE A 38 19.38 45.97 2.68
CA PHE A 38 20.44 46.21 3.70
C PHE A 38 20.06 46.75 5.10
N GLY A 39 20.79 46.21 6.09
CA GLY A 39 21.27 46.98 7.25
C GLY A 39 20.54 46.73 8.58
N GLY A 40 21.14 45.93 9.47
CA GLY A 40 20.71 45.82 10.86
C GLY A 40 21.75 46.35 11.86
N LYS A 41 21.31 46.77 13.05
CA LYS A 41 22.14 46.90 14.28
C LYS A 41 21.28 47.06 15.54
N ASN A 42 21.85 46.76 16.70
CA ASN A 42 21.18 46.70 18.00
C ASN A 42 21.18 48.05 18.76
N SER A 43 20.10 48.35 19.49
CA SER A 43 20.04 49.04 20.79
C SER A 43 18.56 49.33 21.15
N SER A 44 18.13 49.57 22.39
CA SER A 44 18.38 48.99 23.74
C SER A 44 17.89 50.02 24.77
N PHE A 45 17.09 49.61 25.77
CA PHE A 45 16.45 50.48 26.79
C PHE A 45 15.40 51.48 26.22
N ASN A 46 14.45 52.02 27.00
CA ASN A 46 14.16 51.86 28.43
C ASN A 46 12.64 51.86 28.71
N ALA A 47 12.22 51.58 29.95
CA ALA A 47 10.81 51.69 30.37
C ALA A 47 10.68 52.33 31.77
N ASP A 48 9.76 53.30 31.95
CA ASP A 48 8.88 53.40 33.14
C ASP A 48 7.85 54.56 33.07
N GLY A 49 6.74 54.42 33.82
CA GLY A 49 5.76 55.49 34.17
C GLY A 49 4.81 55.98 33.03
N LEU A 50 3.50 56.18 33.22
CA LEU A 50 2.65 56.36 34.41
C LEU A 50 1.24 55.72 34.24
N LYS A 51 0.30 55.91 35.19
CA LYS A 51 -0.99 55.15 35.30
C LYS A 51 -2.28 56.01 35.24
N LYS A 52 -3.38 55.37 34.80
CA LYS A 52 -4.83 55.79 34.82
C LYS A 52 -5.18 56.88 33.78
N SER A 53 -6.32 56.87 33.08
CA SER A 53 -7.66 56.42 33.49
C SER A 53 -8.49 55.67 32.42
N ARG A 54 -9.71 55.26 32.78
CA ARG A 54 -10.60 54.30 32.08
C ARG A 54 -11.32 54.86 30.84
N SER A 55 -11.24 54.13 29.73
CA SER A 55 -12.44 53.57 29.04
C SER A 55 -12.02 52.42 28.13
N CYS A 56 -12.65 51.24 28.24
CA CYS A 56 -12.31 50.09 27.39
C CYS A 56 -13.28 49.98 26.21
N SER A 57 -13.02 50.72 25.14
CA SER A 57 -13.58 50.40 23.81
C SER A 57 -12.99 49.07 23.36
N ARG A 58 -13.85 48.10 23.01
CA ARG A 58 -13.47 46.75 22.60
C ARG A 58 -12.69 46.80 21.28
N MET A 59 -11.36 46.82 21.38
CA MET A 59 -10.44 46.89 20.25
C MET A 59 -10.06 45.47 19.85
N ASP A 60 -10.30 45.10 18.59
CA ASP A 60 -10.06 43.75 18.12
C ASP A 60 -8.56 43.44 18.10
N ILE A 61 -8.12 42.67 19.10
CA ILE A 61 -6.77 42.14 19.15
C ILE A 61 -6.65 41.10 18.03
N PHE A 62 -6.01 41.49 16.94
CA PHE A 62 -5.43 40.54 15.98
C PHE A 62 -4.39 39.70 16.72
N VAL A 63 -4.84 38.60 17.32
CA VAL A 63 -3.96 37.57 17.87
C VAL A 63 -3.28 36.91 16.68
N THR A 64 -2.07 37.37 16.36
CA THR A 64 -1.14 36.62 15.53
C THR A 64 -0.83 35.31 16.27
N LYS A 65 -1.60 34.26 15.96
CA LYS A 65 -1.25 32.88 16.32
C LYS A 65 0.19 32.67 15.85
N ALA A 66 1.13 32.55 16.78
CA ALA A 66 2.41 31.94 16.47
C ALA A 66 2.11 30.55 15.90
N SER A 67 2.68 30.23 14.74
CA SER A 67 2.39 28.97 14.05
C SER A 67 2.85 27.82 14.94
N ALA A 68 1.89 27.12 15.55
CA ALA A 68 2.17 25.92 16.33
C ALA A 68 2.62 24.85 15.35
N SER A 69 3.78 24.22 15.60
CA SER A 69 4.28 23.15 14.76
C SER A 69 3.27 21.99 14.69
N ALA A 70 3.02 21.48 13.49
CA ALA A 70 2.05 20.42 13.26
C ALA A 70 2.28 19.23 14.18
N GLN A 71 1.24 18.77 14.88
CA GLN A 71 1.35 17.69 15.86
C GLN A 71 1.09 16.32 15.22
N PRO A 72 1.87 15.27 15.53
CA PRO A 72 1.47 13.92 15.16
C PRO A 72 0.16 13.55 15.87
N LEU A 73 -0.78 12.94 15.17
CA LEU A 73 -2.06 12.49 15.73
C LEU A 73 -1.82 11.33 16.71
N LYS A 74 -1.73 11.66 18.02
CA LYS A 74 -1.49 10.68 19.10
C LYS A 74 -2.77 9.98 19.57
N ASN A 75 -3.88 10.71 19.62
CA ASN A 75 -5.18 10.18 20.04
C ASN A 75 -6.22 10.51 18.96
N ALA A 76 -6.74 9.47 18.30
CA ALA A 76 -7.78 9.65 17.30
C ALA A 76 -9.14 9.98 17.93
N ASP A 77 -9.47 9.38 19.09
CA ASP A 77 -10.78 9.59 19.73
C ASP A 77 -10.96 11.05 20.17
N GLU A 78 -9.92 11.72 20.67
CA GLU A 78 -9.96 13.16 21.01
C GLU A 78 -10.28 14.03 19.79
N LEU A 79 -9.62 13.80 18.64
CA LEU A 79 -9.92 14.54 17.42
C LEU A 79 -11.36 14.25 16.96
N ILE A 80 -11.75 12.97 16.89
CA ILE A 80 -13.08 12.53 16.45
C ILE A 80 -14.19 13.14 17.31
N ASP A 81 -14.04 13.09 18.64
CA ASP A 81 -15.09 13.52 19.56
C ASP A 81 -15.19 15.05 19.63
N SER A 82 -14.11 15.76 19.28
CA SER A 82 -14.08 17.22 19.17
C SER A 82 -14.68 17.83 17.88
N VAL A 83 -15.15 17.01 16.93
CA VAL A 83 -15.77 17.45 15.67
C VAL A 83 -17.06 16.67 15.38
N GLU A 84 -17.98 17.25 14.61
CA GLU A 84 -19.21 16.60 14.14
C GLU A 84 -19.11 16.13 12.68
N THR A 85 -18.32 16.84 11.87
CA THR A 85 -18.20 16.62 10.42
C THR A 85 -16.74 16.40 10.03
N PHE A 86 -16.48 15.38 9.22
CA PHE A 86 -15.21 15.22 8.51
C PHE A 86 -15.42 15.54 7.02
N ILE A 87 -14.58 16.41 6.49
CA ILE A 87 -14.44 16.64 5.05
C ILE A 87 -13.14 15.93 4.63
N PHE A 88 -13.21 15.04 3.65
CA PHE A 88 -12.06 14.36 3.08
C PHE A 88 -11.77 14.90 1.67
N ASP A 89 -10.50 15.11 1.33
CA ASP A 89 -10.08 14.96 -0.07
C ASP A 89 -10.27 13.49 -0.53
N CYS A 90 -10.26 13.24 -1.85
CA CYS A 90 -10.36 11.89 -2.40
C CYS A 90 -9.03 11.31 -2.92
N ASP A 91 -8.22 12.13 -3.60
CA ASP A 91 -7.12 11.74 -4.49
C ASP A 91 -5.75 11.75 -3.76
N GLY A 92 -5.58 10.82 -2.82
CA GLY A 92 -4.42 10.74 -1.91
C GLY A 92 -4.82 10.38 -0.47
N VAL A 93 -6.11 10.51 -0.17
CA VAL A 93 -6.74 10.24 1.13
C VAL A 93 -7.66 9.02 1.10
N ILE A 94 -8.51 8.88 0.08
CA ILE A 94 -9.46 7.76 -0.11
C ILE A 94 -8.91 6.76 -1.13
N TRP A 95 -8.34 7.22 -2.23
CA TRP A 95 -7.78 6.38 -3.30
C TRP A 95 -6.48 6.93 -3.89
N LYS A 96 -5.74 6.06 -4.60
CA LYS A 96 -4.75 6.44 -5.61
C LYS A 96 -5.10 5.76 -6.94
N GLY A 97 -5.18 6.54 -8.02
CA GLY A 97 -5.71 6.06 -9.29
C GLY A 97 -7.07 5.38 -9.08
N ASP A 98 -7.18 4.11 -9.45
CA ASP A 98 -8.38 3.29 -9.27
C ASP A 98 -8.20 2.21 -8.18
N LYS A 99 -7.52 2.54 -7.08
CA LYS A 99 -7.34 1.67 -5.89
C LYS A 99 -7.63 2.45 -4.61
N LEU A 100 -8.43 1.89 -3.71
CA LEU A 100 -8.56 2.43 -2.34
C LEU A 100 -7.23 2.37 -1.58
N ILE A 101 -7.05 3.30 -0.66
CA ILE A 101 -5.97 3.26 0.33
C ILE A 101 -6.34 2.24 1.43
N ASP A 102 -5.36 1.46 1.88
CA ASP A 102 -5.54 0.38 2.86
C ASP A 102 -6.29 0.83 4.12
N GLY A 103 -7.47 0.26 4.38
CA GLY A 103 -8.28 0.48 5.59
C GLY A 103 -9.25 1.67 5.51
N VAL A 104 -9.45 2.25 4.32
CA VAL A 104 -10.41 3.34 4.09
C VAL A 104 -11.85 2.96 4.45
N PRO A 105 -12.45 1.86 3.93
CA PRO A 105 -13.84 1.48 4.25
C PRO A 105 -14.07 1.37 5.76
N GLU A 106 -13.21 0.61 6.45
CA GLU A 106 -13.33 0.37 7.90
C GLU A 106 -13.18 1.67 8.72
N THR A 107 -12.51 2.69 8.18
CA THR A 107 -12.39 4.02 8.82
C THR A 107 -13.65 4.85 8.64
N LEU A 108 -14.22 4.88 7.44
CA LEU A 108 -15.45 5.62 7.15
C LEU A 108 -16.63 5.01 7.92
N ASP A 109 -16.72 3.68 7.96
CA ASP A 109 -17.72 2.95 8.74
C ASP A 109 -17.58 3.22 10.25
N MET A 110 -16.35 3.25 10.77
CA MET A 110 -16.08 3.57 12.17
C MET A 110 -16.53 4.99 12.53
N LEU A 111 -16.24 5.99 11.68
CA LEU A 111 -16.67 7.37 11.90
C LEU A 111 -18.20 7.53 11.83
N ARG A 112 -18.85 6.83 10.89
CA ARG A 112 -20.32 6.77 10.79
C ARG A 112 -20.96 6.07 11.99
N SER A 113 -20.36 5.00 12.51
CA SER A 113 -20.81 4.35 13.77
C SER A 113 -20.71 5.27 15.00
N LYS A 114 -19.82 6.27 14.96
CA LYS A 114 -19.70 7.37 15.93
C LYS A 114 -20.61 8.58 15.62
N GLY A 115 -21.54 8.47 14.67
CA GLY A 115 -22.49 9.52 14.31
C GLY A 115 -21.87 10.74 13.60
N LYS A 116 -20.69 10.59 12.99
CA LYS A 116 -20.00 11.69 12.30
C LYS A 116 -20.49 11.82 10.86
N ARG A 117 -20.79 13.06 10.43
CA ARG A 117 -21.12 13.37 9.02
C ARG A 117 -19.84 13.31 8.19
N LEU A 118 -19.87 12.66 7.03
CA LEU A 118 -18.72 12.55 6.13
C LEU A 118 -19.04 13.26 4.81
N VAL A 119 -18.08 14.02 4.29
CA VAL A 119 -18.21 14.80 3.04
C VAL A 119 -16.92 14.60 2.23
N PHE A 120 -17.03 14.53 0.90
CA PHE A 120 -15.91 14.24 0.00
C PHE A 120 -15.71 15.40 -0.99
N VAL A 121 -14.52 16.02 -0.99
CA VAL A 121 -14.20 17.24 -1.76
C VAL A 121 -12.95 17.04 -2.62
N THR A 122 -13.10 16.90 -3.93
CA THR A 122 -11.98 16.74 -4.88
C THR A 122 -11.81 17.94 -5.81
N ASN A 123 -10.57 18.35 -6.03
CA ASN A 123 -10.21 19.37 -7.03
C ASN A 123 -10.25 18.84 -8.47
N ASN A 124 -10.40 17.53 -8.68
CA ASN A 124 -10.38 16.90 -10.00
C ASN A 124 -11.72 17.12 -10.75
N SER A 125 -11.73 18.02 -11.72
CA SER A 125 -12.92 18.38 -12.50
C SER A 125 -13.26 17.45 -13.67
N THR A 126 -12.56 16.30 -13.82
CA THR A 126 -12.79 15.41 -14.99
C THR A 126 -14.13 14.69 -14.99
N LYS A 127 -14.81 14.64 -13.84
CA LYS A 127 -16.05 13.88 -13.63
C LYS A 127 -17.09 14.73 -12.90
N SER A 128 -18.36 14.50 -13.21
CA SER A 128 -19.50 14.98 -12.42
C SER A 128 -19.62 14.19 -11.11
N ARG A 129 -20.39 14.68 -10.15
CA ARG A 129 -20.70 14.00 -8.87
C ARG A 129 -21.31 12.62 -9.11
N LYS A 130 -22.18 12.48 -10.11
CA LYS A 130 -22.76 11.19 -10.54
C LYS A 130 -21.73 10.20 -11.08
N GLN A 131 -20.71 10.69 -11.79
CA GLN A 131 -19.57 9.86 -12.23
C GLN A 131 -18.61 9.53 -11.08
N TYR A 132 -18.48 10.40 -10.07
CA TYR A 132 -17.76 10.08 -8.84
C TYR A 132 -18.48 9.04 -8.00
N GLY A 133 -19.81 9.10 -7.83
CA GLY A 133 -20.61 8.06 -7.16
C GLY A 133 -20.32 6.67 -7.74
N LYS A 134 -20.35 6.54 -9.07
CA LYS A 134 -19.96 5.29 -9.76
C LYS A 134 -18.51 4.87 -9.53
N LYS A 135 -17.58 5.80 -9.26
CA LYS A 135 -16.20 5.47 -8.86
C LYS A 135 -16.16 4.90 -7.43
N PHE A 136 -16.89 5.51 -6.48
CA PHE A 136 -17.04 4.95 -5.13
C PHE A 136 -17.63 3.53 -5.19
N GLU A 137 -18.72 3.33 -5.93
CA GLU A 137 -19.35 2.00 -6.15
C GLU A 137 -18.34 0.97 -6.70
N THR A 138 -17.61 1.34 -7.77
CA THR A 138 -16.61 0.48 -8.42
C THR A 138 -15.45 0.11 -7.48
N LEU A 139 -15.14 0.97 -6.51
CA LEU A 139 -14.12 0.75 -5.49
C LEU A 139 -14.62 -0.05 -4.28
N GLY A 140 -15.91 -0.39 -4.22
CA GLY A 140 -16.52 -1.13 -3.11
C GLY A 140 -17.03 -0.25 -1.96
N LEU A 141 -17.27 1.03 -2.21
CA LEU A 141 -17.93 1.97 -1.31
C LEU A 141 -19.35 2.22 -1.84
N THR A 142 -20.37 1.74 -1.15
CA THR A 142 -21.76 1.73 -1.65
C THR A 142 -22.31 3.15 -1.78
N VAL A 143 -22.95 3.49 -2.90
CA VAL A 143 -23.61 4.80 -3.06
C VAL A 143 -25.10 4.59 -3.32
N THR A 144 -25.94 5.31 -2.57
CA THR A 144 -27.38 5.39 -2.83
C THR A 144 -27.65 6.50 -3.85
N GLU A 145 -28.06 6.14 -5.07
CA GLU A 145 -28.64 7.10 -6.01
C GLU A 145 -30.00 7.60 -5.48
N VAL A 146 -30.11 8.89 -5.16
CA VAL A 146 -31.42 9.55 -5.08
C VAL A 146 -31.89 9.76 -6.52
N LYS A 147 -33.03 9.16 -6.89
CA LYS A 147 -33.61 9.37 -8.23
C LYS A 147 -34.11 10.80 -8.35
N GLU A 148 -33.51 11.55 -9.27
CA GLU A 148 -33.96 12.90 -9.61
C GLU A 148 -35.42 12.88 -10.09
N SER A 149 -36.30 13.49 -9.29
CA SER A 149 -37.64 13.87 -9.70
C SER A 149 -37.93 15.25 -9.14
N PHE A 150 -38.00 16.25 -10.02
CA PHE A 150 -38.31 17.63 -9.67
C PHE A 150 -39.71 17.72 -9.04
N LEU A 151 -39.80 17.92 -7.72
CA LEU A 151 -40.68 18.92 -7.09
C LEU A 151 -40.43 19.05 -5.57
N SER A 152 -40.54 20.28 -5.06
CA SER A 152 -40.99 20.62 -3.70
C SER A 152 -40.20 20.09 -2.47
N ILE A 153 -39.14 20.81 -2.07
CA ILE A 153 -38.96 21.48 -0.74
C ILE A 153 -39.09 20.69 0.60
N VAL A 154 -39.66 19.47 0.66
CA VAL A 154 -40.04 18.79 1.92
C VAL A 154 -39.64 17.29 1.93
N CYS A 155 -38.37 16.99 1.65
CA CYS A 155 -37.78 15.66 1.94
C CYS A 155 -37.12 15.54 3.32
N LEU A 156 -37.21 16.58 4.17
CA LEU A 156 -36.95 16.46 5.62
C LEU A 156 -38.12 15.79 6.35
N LYS A 157 -38.43 14.54 5.98
CA LYS A 157 -39.25 13.64 6.81
C LYS A 157 -38.40 12.49 7.29
N PHE A 158 -38.32 12.39 8.62
CA PHE A 158 -37.58 11.41 9.41
C PHE A 158 -37.59 9.98 8.85
N HIS A 159 -36.50 9.27 9.15
CA HIS A 159 -36.07 7.96 8.63
C HIS A 159 -35.40 8.09 7.24
N GLN A 160 -34.16 7.63 7.04
CA GLN A 160 -33.35 6.72 7.85
C GLN A 160 -31.96 7.34 8.16
N ILE A 161 -31.46 7.12 9.37
CA ILE A 161 -30.00 7.02 9.56
C ILE A 161 -29.63 5.68 8.90
N PRO A 162 -28.68 5.63 7.93
CA PRO A 162 -28.24 4.36 7.36
C PRO A 162 -27.74 3.44 8.46
N SER A 163 -27.89 2.12 8.27
CA SER A 163 -27.63 1.17 9.35
C SER A 163 -26.19 1.32 9.88
N PRO A 164 -25.90 1.14 11.18
CA PRO A 164 -24.55 1.31 11.73
C PRO A 164 -23.54 0.26 11.23
N ASN A 165 -23.92 -0.58 10.26
CA ASN A 165 -23.12 -1.61 9.60
C ASN A 165 -23.09 -1.45 8.06
N SER A 166 -23.51 -0.31 7.47
CA SER A 166 -23.54 -0.11 6.01
C SER A 166 -22.79 1.12 5.51
N SER A 167 -21.89 0.89 4.54
CA SER A 167 -20.97 1.86 3.93
C SER A 167 -21.64 2.71 2.83
N GLU A 168 -22.85 3.22 3.11
CA GLU A 168 -23.79 3.79 2.13
C GLU A 168 -23.72 5.32 2.03
N PHE A 169 -23.08 5.85 0.98
CA PHE A 169 -22.90 7.28 0.72
C PHE A 169 -24.01 7.87 -0.16
N SER A 170 -24.31 9.16 -0.04
CA SER A 170 -25.24 9.84 -0.95
C SER A 170 -24.51 10.66 -2.02
N GLN A 171 -25.15 10.91 -3.17
CA GLN A 171 -24.59 11.82 -4.19
C GLN A 171 -24.50 13.28 -3.71
N GLU A 172 -25.17 13.62 -2.61
CA GLU A 172 -25.12 14.94 -1.95
C GLU A 172 -23.92 15.08 -0.99
N GLU A 173 -23.25 13.99 -0.61
CA GLU A 173 -22.00 14.02 0.17
C GLU A 173 -20.76 14.34 -0.71
N ILE A 174 -20.89 14.42 -2.04
CA ILE A 174 -19.77 14.58 -3.00
C ILE A 174 -19.73 15.98 -3.62
N PHE A 175 -18.61 16.68 -3.45
CA PHE A 175 -18.37 18.05 -3.93
C PHE A 175 -17.10 18.09 -4.81
N ALA A 176 -17.29 17.87 -6.12
CA ALA A 176 -16.22 18.03 -7.10
C ALA A 176 -16.11 19.49 -7.57
N SER A 177 -14.89 19.92 -7.92
CA SER A 177 -14.65 21.26 -8.48
C SER A 177 -15.37 21.55 -9.81
N SER A 178 -15.77 20.49 -10.54
CA SER A 178 -16.69 20.55 -11.69
C SER A 178 -18.07 21.09 -11.28
N PHE A 179 -18.63 20.58 -10.19
CA PHE A 179 -19.87 21.09 -9.60
C PHE A 179 -19.69 22.50 -9.04
N ALA A 180 -18.54 22.79 -8.41
CA ALA A 180 -18.27 24.11 -7.83
C ALA A 180 -18.36 25.26 -8.86
N ALA A 181 -17.95 25.03 -10.11
CA ALA A 181 -18.10 26.02 -11.18
C ALA A 181 -19.57 26.32 -11.52
N ALA A 182 -20.39 25.28 -11.67
CA ALA A 182 -21.82 25.42 -11.96
C ALA A 182 -22.59 26.01 -10.77
N ALA A 183 -22.26 25.58 -9.55
CA ALA A 183 -22.81 26.12 -8.30
C ALA A 183 -22.45 27.61 -8.12
N TYR A 184 -21.22 28.02 -8.47
CA TYR A 184 -20.83 29.43 -8.42
C TYR A 184 -21.63 30.29 -9.40
N LEU A 185 -21.72 29.87 -10.67
CA LEU A 185 -22.53 30.56 -11.68
C LEU A 185 -24.00 30.70 -11.24
N LYS A 186 -24.57 29.67 -10.61
CA LYS A 186 -25.91 29.71 -10.02
C LYS A 186 -26.02 30.66 -8.82
N SER A 187 -24.96 30.80 -8.01
CA SER A 187 -24.94 31.68 -6.82
C SER A 187 -24.83 33.18 -7.13
N ILE A 188 -24.50 33.53 -8.38
CA ILE A 188 -24.41 34.92 -8.86
C ILE A 188 -25.51 35.29 -9.86
N ASP A 189 -26.55 34.46 -9.98
CA ASP A 189 -27.63 34.58 -10.98
C ASP A 189 -27.11 34.78 -12.42
N PHE A 190 -26.13 33.96 -12.83
CA PHE A 190 -25.49 34.08 -14.15
C PHE A 190 -26.54 34.04 -15.30
N PRO A 191 -26.47 34.97 -16.29
CA PRO A 191 -27.53 35.12 -17.29
C PRO A 191 -27.75 33.86 -18.14
N LYS A 192 -29.01 33.40 -18.22
CA LYS A 192 -29.38 32.15 -18.92
C LYS A 192 -29.31 32.22 -20.44
N ASP A 193 -29.26 33.43 -20.99
CA ASP A 193 -28.98 33.72 -22.40
C ASP A 193 -27.48 33.61 -22.74
N LYS A 194 -26.60 33.65 -21.73
CA LYS A 194 -25.14 33.57 -21.91
C LYS A 194 -24.62 32.15 -21.74
N LYS A 195 -23.57 31.89 -22.51
CA LYS A 195 -22.93 30.58 -22.65
C LYS A 195 -21.64 30.53 -21.83
N VAL A 196 -21.24 29.32 -21.46
CA VAL A 196 -19.98 29.03 -20.80
C VAL A 196 -19.03 28.34 -21.78
N TYR A 197 -17.88 28.94 -22.08
CA TYR A 197 -16.83 28.24 -22.81
C TYR A 197 -16.00 27.40 -21.82
N VAL A 198 -15.84 26.11 -22.11
CA VAL A 198 -15.19 25.16 -21.20
C VAL A 198 -13.87 24.67 -21.78
N VAL A 199 -12.80 24.82 -20.99
CA VAL A 199 -11.50 24.17 -21.22
C VAL A 199 -11.30 23.16 -20.10
N GLY A 200 -11.65 21.92 -20.39
CA GLY A 200 -11.84 20.87 -19.39
C GLY A 200 -12.56 19.66 -19.98
N GLU A 201 -12.69 18.62 -19.18
CA GLU A 201 -13.36 17.38 -19.58
C GLU A 201 -14.86 17.35 -19.24
N ASP A 202 -15.51 16.31 -19.77
CA ASP A 202 -16.93 15.92 -19.66
C ASP A 202 -17.59 16.19 -18.29
N GLY A 203 -16.86 16.05 -17.19
CA GLY A 203 -17.37 16.32 -15.84
C GLY A 203 -17.83 17.75 -15.59
N ILE A 204 -17.19 18.76 -16.21
CA ILE A 204 -17.63 20.16 -16.10
C ILE A 204 -18.90 20.38 -16.92
N LEU A 205 -18.94 19.83 -18.14
CA LEU A 205 -20.06 19.97 -19.07
C LEU A 205 -21.37 19.48 -18.44
N LYS A 206 -21.34 18.31 -17.80
CA LYS A 206 -22.49 17.69 -17.15
C LYS A 206 -23.01 18.43 -15.92
N GLU A 207 -22.14 19.05 -15.13
CA GLU A 207 -22.60 19.86 -13.98
C GLU A 207 -23.19 21.21 -14.45
N LEU A 208 -22.72 21.76 -15.58
CA LEU A 208 -23.34 22.92 -16.24
C LEU A 208 -24.72 22.56 -16.85
N GLU A 209 -24.82 21.41 -17.51
CA GLU A 209 -26.07 20.85 -18.05
C GLU A 209 -27.12 20.68 -16.95
N LEU A 210 -26.76 20.01 -15.84
CA LEU A 210 -27.63 19.80 -14.68
C LEU A 210 -28.01 21.12 -13.97
N ALA A 211 -27.18 22.15 -14.05
CA ALA A 211 -27.52 23.49 -13.57
C ALA A 211 -28.38 24.31 -14.55
N GLY A 212 -28.57 23.85 -15.79
CA GLY A 212 -29.35 24.51 -16.83
C GLY A 212 -28.61 25.62 -17.59
N PHE A 213 -27.27 25.58 -17.63
CA PHE A 213 -26.45 26.53 -18.38
C PHE A 213 -26.07 26.00 -19.78
N GLN A 214 -26.13 26.87 -20.79
CA GLN A 214 -25.58 26.57 -22.11
C GLN A 214 -24.05 26.59 -22.07
N TYR A 215 -23.41 25.68 -22.78
CA TYR A 215 -21.95 25.61 -22.88
C TYR A 215 -21.45 25.29 -24.29
N LEU A 216 -20.16 25.52 -24.54
CA LEU A 216 -19.44 25.03 -25.71
C LEU A 216 -17.96 24.76 -25.37
N GLY A 217 -17.26 24.02 -26.24
CA GLY A 217 -15.86 23.64 -26.05
C GLY A 217 -15.70 22.21 -25.51
N GLY A 218 -14.93 22.03 -24.44
CA GLY A 218 -14.68 20.73 -23.83
C GLY A 218 -13.84 19.78 -24.72
N PRO A 219 -14.00 18.45 -24.61
CA PRO A 219 -13.22 17.48 -25.38
C PRO A 219 -13.35 17.61 -26.90
N GLU A 220 -14.49 18.08 -27.42
CA GLU A 220 -14.77 18.19 -28.87
C GLU A 220 -13.82 19.17 -29.57
N ASP A 221 -13.42 20.24 -28.89
CA ASP A 221 -12.43 21.20 -29.38
C ASP A 221 -11.01 20.62 -29.46
N GLY A 222 -10.77 19.41 -28.93
CA GLY A 222 -9.45 18.78 -28.84
C GLY A 222 -8.73 18.59 -30.18
N GLY A 223 -9.47 18.33 -31.25
CA GLY A 223 -8.92 18.19 -32.61
C GLY A 223 -8.74 19.50 -33.38
N LYS A 224 -9.28 20.62 -32.87
CA LYS A 224 -9.30 21.90 -33.60
C LYS A 224 -7.92 22.55 -33.65
N LYS A 225 -7.67 23.27 -34.74
CA LYS A 225 -6.42 24.00 -35.02
C LYS A 225 -6.74 25.39 -35.55
N ILE A 226 -5.79 26.30 -35.45
CA ILE A 226 -5.89 27.67 -35.98
C ILE A 226 -5.01 27.78 -37.21
N GLU A 227 -5.52 28.46 -38.24
CA GLU A 227 -4.73 28.83 -39.42
C GLU A 227 -3.94 30.12 -39.12
N LEU A 228 -2.61 30.09 -39.27
CA LEU A 228 -1.75 31.24 -39.01
C LEU A 228 -1.32 31.88 -40.33
N LYS A 229 -2.08 32.88 -40.78
CA LYS A 229 -1.77 33.69 -41.97
C LYS A 229 -2.01 35.20 -41.70
N PRO A 230 -1.33 36.10 -42.43
CA PRO A 230 -1.56 37.54 -42.29
C PRO A 230 -3.03 37.92 -42.47
N GLY A 231 -3.55 38.77 -41.59
CA GLY A 231 -4.94 39.23 -41.64
C GLY A 231 -6.00 38.22 -41.18
N PHE A 232 -5.64 37.01 -40.76
CA PHE A 232 -6.61 36.07 -40.19
C PHE A 232 -7.11 36.56 -38.83
N LEU A 233 -8.44 36.66 -38.70
CA LEU A 233 -9.13 36.87 -37.44
C LEU A 233 -9.84 35.58 -37.05
N MET A 234 -9.67 35.16 -35.81
CA MET A 234 -10.39 34.02 -35.26
C MET A 234 -11.72 34.50 -34.67
N GLU A 235 -12.82 34.06 -35.25
CA GLU A 235 -14.15 34.34 -34.70
C GLU A 235 -14.42 33.53 -33.43
N HIS A 236 -15.12 34.16 -32.48
CA HIS A 236 -15.61 33.53 -31.26
C HIS A 236 -17.01 34.06 -30.91
N ASP A 237 -17.75 33.25 -30.17
CA ASP A 237 -19.14 33.53 -29.81
C ASP A 237 -19.23 34.67 -28.78
N LYS A 238 -19.90 35.76 -29.15
CA LYS A 238 -20.04 36.96 -28.32
C LYS A 238 -21.08 36.79 -27.19
N ASP A 239 -21.81 35.67 -27.15
CA ASP A 239 -22.65 35.28 -26.02
C ASP A 239 -21.92 34.44 -24.96
N VAL A 240 -20.63 34.15 -25.12
CA VAL A 240 -19.82 33.57 -24.04
C VAL A 240 -19.62 34.60 -22.93
N GLY A 241 -20.36 34.43 -21.82
CA GLY A 241 -20.30 35.27 -20.62
C GLY A 241 -19.33 34.74 -19.55
N ALA A 242 -18.87 33.50 -19.67
CA ALA A 242 -17.88 32.92 -18.77
C ALA A 242 -16.96 31.93 -19.50
N VAL A 243 -15.69 31.90 -19.10
CA VAL A 243 -14.72 30.85 -19.46
C VAL A 243 -14.35 30.08 -18.21
N VAL A 244 -14.65 28.78 -18.19
CA VAL A 244 -14.29 27.86 -17.10
C VAL A 244 -13.11 27.01 -17.55
N VAL A 245 -11.99 27.12 -16.84
CA VAL A 245 -10.75 26.37 -17.09
C VAL A 245 -10.52 25.37 -15.96
N GLY A 246 -10.26 24.13 -16.33
CA GLY A 246 -9.86 23.06 -15.42
C GLY A 246 -8.82 22.16 -16.07
N PHE A 247 -8.64 20.96 -15.52
CA PHE A 247 -7.77 19.96 -16.12
C PHE A 247 -8.42 19.38 -17.40
N ASP A 248 -7.63 19.31 -18.48
CA ASP A 248 -8.07 18.94 -19.83
C ASP A 248 -6.97 18.13 -20.56
N ARG A 249 -7.18 16.82 -20.81
CA ARG A 249 -6.26 16.02 -21.66
C ARG A 249 -6.30 16.38 -23.14
N TYR A 250 -7.30 17.15 -23.56
CA TYR A 250 -7.50 17.63 -24.92
C TYR A 250 -7.12 19.12 -25.05
N PHE A 251 -6.27 19.63 -24.15
CA PHE A 251 -5.78 21.01 -24.15
C PHE A 251 -4.93 21.30 -25.39
N ASN A 252 -5.23 22.39 -26.09
CA ASN A 252 -4.54 22.79 -27.31
C ASN A 252 -4.54 24.33 -27.49
N TYR A 253 -3.77 24.80 -28.47
CA TYR A 253 -3.67 26.24 -28.75
C TYR A 253 -5.00 26.88 -29.23
N TYR A 254 -5.88 26.10 -29.88
CA TYR A 254 -7.21 26.58 -30.29
C TYR A 254 -8.04 27.01 -29.07
N LYS A 255 -8.12 26.15 -28.05
CA LYS A 255 -8.82 26.42 -26.79
C LYS A 255 -8.25 27.63 -26.05
N VAL A 256 -6.92 27.73 -25.98
CA VAL A 256 -6.24 28.89 -25.35
C VAL A 256 -6.64 30.17 -26.05
N GLN A 257 -6.55 30.24 -27.39
CA GLN A 257 -6.93 31.45 -28.12
C GLN A 257 -8.42 31.76 -27.99
N TYR A 258 -9.32 30.77 -28.17
CA TYR A 258 -10.77 30.97 -28.11
C TYR A 258 -11.19 31.57 -26.75
N GLY A 259 -10.77 30.95 -25.65
CA GLY A 259 -11.08 31.45 -24.31
C GLY A 259 -10.38 32.79 -24.01
N THR A 260 -9.17 33.02 -24.55
CA THR A 260 -8.46 34.31 -24.40
C THR A 260 -9.24 35.45 -25.07
N LEU A 261 -9.76 35.23 -26.28
CA LEU A 261 -10.58 36.21 -26.98
C LEU A 261 -11.92 36.44 -26.26
N CYS A 262 -12.57 35.39 -25.74
CA CYS A 262 -13.76 35.54 -24.91
C CYS A 262 -13.48 36.40 -23.65
N ILE A 263 -12.41 36.11 -22.90
CA ILE A 263 -12.04 36.84 -21.67
C ILE A 263 -11.64 38.31 -21.96
N ARG A 264 -11.14 38.62 -23.16
CA ARG A 264 -10.61 39.95 -23.50
C ARG A 264 -11.59 40.84 -24.27
N GLU A 265 -12.48 40.26 -25.09
CA GLU A 265 -13.38 41.03 -25.96
C GLU A 265 -14.85 41.01 -25.52
N ASN A 266 -15.34 39.94 -24.87
CA ASN A 266 -16.75 39.89 -24.47
C ASN A 266 -16.95 40.71 -23.18
N PRO A 267 -17.80 41.77 -23.18
CA PRO A 267 -17.98 42.62 -22.00
C PRO A 267 -18.47 41.83 -20.79
N GLY A 268 -17.82 42.02 -19.65
CA GLY A 268 -18.17 41.33 -18.39
C GLY A 268 -17.75 39.85 -18.32
N CYS A 269 -17.06 39.31 -19.32
CA CYS A 269 -16.73 37.89 -19.36
C CYS A 269 -15.90 37.44 -18.14
N LEU A 270 -16.42 36.43 -17.43
CA LEU A 270 -15.84 35.84 -16.24
C LEU A 270 -14.70 34.88 -16.62
N PHE A 271 -13.60 34.90 -15.86
CA PHE A 271 -12.55 33.89 -15.94
C PHE A 271 -12.57 33.08 -14.64
N ILE A 272 -12.91 31.79 -14.75
CA ILE A 272 -13.12 30.87 -13.62
C ILE A 272 -12.15 29.70 -13.75
N ALA A 273 -11.52 29.31 -12.65
CA ALA A 273 -10.64 28.15 -12.55
C ALA A 273 -11.21 27.11 -11.58
N THR A 274 -11.34 25.84 -12.02
CA THR A 274 -11.82 24.77 -11.13
C THR A 274 -10.83 24.46 -10.01
N ASN A 275 -9.53 24.57 -10.28
CA ASN A 275 -8.45 24.52 -9.30
C ASN A 275 -7.20 25.26 -9.81
N ARG A 276 -6.10 25.28 -9.04
CA ARG A 276 -4.78 25.75 -9.50
C ARG A 276 -3.67 24.74 -9.24
N ASP A 277 -4.02 23.46 -9.13
CA ASP A 277 -3.12 22.38 -8.76
C ASP A 277 -2.00 22.28 -9.81
N ALA A 278 -0.76 22.61 -9.44
CA ALA A 278 0.35 22.65 -10.40
C ALA A 278 0.68 21.26 -10.97
N VAL A 279 0.57 20.23 -10.14
CA VAL A 279 0.76 18.81 -10.48
C VAL A 279 -0.41 17.96 -9.99
N THR A 280 -0.65 16.83 -10.66
CA THR A 280 -1.69 15.84 -10.31
C THR A 280 -1.25 14.40 -10.63
N HIS A 281 -1.82 13.41 -9.95
CA HIS A 281 -1.51 12.00 -10.13
C HIS A 281 -2.50 11.31 -11.06
N LEU A 282 -2.29 11.45 -12.38
CA LEU A 282 -3.05 10.71 -13.40
C LEU A 282 -2.69 9.22 -13.42
N THR A 283 -1.51 8.85 -12.92
CA THR A 283 -1.02 7.47 -12.80
C THR A 283 -0.25 7.30 -11.49
N ASP A 284 -0.18 6.06 -10.99
CA ASP A 284 0.55 5.71 -9.75
C ASP A 284 2.08 5.90 -9.84
N ALA A 285 2.62 6.25 -11.01
CA ALA A 285 4.06 6.16 -11.33
C ALA A 285 4.80 7.51 -11.32
N GLN A 286 4.12 8.62 -11.63
CA GLN A 286 4.73 9.95 -11.66
C GLN A 286 3.70 11.07 -11.50
N GLU A 287 4.18 12.28 -11.23
CA GLU A 287 3.39 13.49 -11.34
C GLU A 287 3.22 13.92 -12.80
N TRP A 288 2.10 14.58 -13.07
CA TRP A 288 1.73 15.16 -14.36
C TRP A 288 1.26 16.60 -14.16
N ALA A 289 1.37 17.44 -15.19
CA ALA A 289 0.85 18.81 -15.18
C ALA A 289 -0.64 18.84 -14.79
N GLY A 290 -0.96 19.57 -13.71
CA GLY A 290 -2.32 19.69 -13.19
C GLY A 290 -3.08 20.90 -13.77
N GLY A 291 -4.30 21.13 -13.28
CA GLY A 291 -5.17 22.21 -13.78
C GLY A 291 -4.52 23.60 -13.70
N GLY A 292 -3.64 23.83 -12.73
CA GLY A 292 -2.84 25.06 -12.61
C GLY A 292 -1.96 25.35 -13.83
N SER A 293 -1.50 24.33 -14.55
CA SER A 293 -0.73 24.51 -15.80
C SER A 293 -1.61 25.03 -16.95
N MET A 294 -2.82 24.50 -17.11
CA MET A 294 -3.78 25.01 -18.11
C MET A 294 -4.23 26.44 -17.77
N VAL A 295 -4.53 26.70 -16.49
CA VAL A 295 -4.89 28.03 -15.98
C VAL A 295 -3.76 29.04 -16.18
N GLY A 296 -2.49 28.64 -15.97
CA GLY A 296 -1.33 29.50 -16.17
C GLY A 296 -1.18 30.03 -17.60
N ALA A 297 -1.55 29.24 -18.60
CA ALA A 297 -1.57 29.68 -20.00
C ALA A 297 -2.57 30.83 -20.22
N PHE A 298 -3.76 30.75 -19.60
CA PHE A 298 -4.77 31.82 -19.66
C PHE A 298 -4.39 33.06 -18.85
N VAL A 299 -3.76 32.90 -17.68
CA VAL A 299 -3.18 34.04 -16.95
C VAL A 299 -2.15 34.76 -17.81
N GLY A 300 -1.26 34.02 -18.48
CA GLY A 300 -0.28 34.58 -19.41
C GLY A 300 -0.88 35.31 -20.61
N SER A 301 -1.90 34.74 -21.27
CA SER A 301 -2.50 35.31 -22.49
C SER A 301 -3.50 36.44 -22.23
N THR A 302 -4.15 36.45 -21.06
CA THR A 302 -5.18 37.45 -20.69
C THR A 302 -4.67 38.55 -19.76
N GLN A 303 -3.57 38.30 -19.03
CA GLN A 303 -3.06 39.16 -17.95
C GLN A 303 -4.13 39.44 -16.87
N ARG A 304 -5.05 38.48 -16.65
CA ARG A 304 -6.07 38.48 -15.60
C ARG A 304 -5.90 37.22 -14.74
N GLU A 305 -6.05 37.37 -13.44
CA GLU A 305 -6.16 36.22 -12.52
C GLU A 305 -7.60 35.64 -12.57
N PRO A 306 -7.78 34.31 -12.43
CA PRO A 306 -9.09 33.68 -12.39
C PRO A 306 -9.72 33.78 -11.00
N LEU A 307 -11.05 33.71 -10.96
CA LEU A 307 -11.76 33.28 -9.76
C LEU A 307 -11.58 31.76 -9.59
N VAL A 308 -10.98 31.33 -8.48
CA VAL A 308 -10.86 29.90 -8.14
C VAL A 308 -12.10 29.45 -7.36
N VAL A 309 -12.78 28.39 -7.83
CA VAL A 309 -13.97 27.82 -7.16
C VAL A 309 -13.69 26.55 -6.35
N GLY A 310 -12.63 25.80 -6.69
CA GLY A 310 -12.13 24.66 -5.91
C GLY A 310 -11.16 25.06 -4.78
N LYS A 311 -10.61 24.08 -4.09
CA LYS A 311 -9.63 24.28 -3.00
C LYS A 311 -8.39 25.02 -3.54
N PRO A 312 -7.81 26.00 -2.83
CA PRO A 312 -8.08 26.40 -1.45
C PRO A 312 -9.16 27.48 -1.25
N SER A 313 -10.00 27.77 -2.26
CA SER A 313 -11.11 28.73 -2.15
C SER A 313 -12.17 28.24 -1.16
N THR A 314 -12.67 29.12 -0.28
CA THR A 314 -13.69 28.75 0.71
C THR A 314 -15.05 28.48 0.10
N PHE A 315 -15.30 28.83 -1.18
CA PHE A 315 -16.61 28.76 -1.83
C PHE A 315 -17.33 27.43 -1.61
N MET A 316 -16.69 26.28 -1.83
CA MET A 316 -17.32 24.98 -1.58
C MET A 316 -17.67 24.74 -0.11
N MET A 317 -16.88 25.28 0.82
CA MET A 317 -17.12 25.15 2.26
C MET A 317 -18.19 26.12 2.76
N ASP A 318 -18.26 27.33 2.22
CA ASP A 318 -19.34 28.28 2.51
C ASP A 318 -20.66 27.78 1.91
N TYR A 319 -20.63 27.20 0.70
CA TYR A 319 -21.76 26.50 0.09
C TYR A 319 -22.21 25.30 0.96
N LEU A 320 -21.28 24.46 1.43
CA LEU A 320 -21.55 23.38 2.38
C LEU A 320 -22.20 23.91 3.67
N ALA A 321 -21.55 24.87 4.34
CA ALA A 321 -21.98 25.39 5.63
C ALA A 321 -23.36 26.06 5.56
N ASN A 322 -23.66 26.76 4.47
CA ASN A 322 -24.95 27.43 4.27
C ASN A 322 -26.06 26.43 3.93
N ASN A 323 -25.86 25.53 2.95
CA ASN A 323 -26.91 24.57 2.57
C ASN A 323 -27.17 23.48 3.64
N LEU A 324 -26.18 23.19 4.50
CA LEU A 324 -26.38 22.31 5.67
C LEU A 324 -27.20 22.96 6.79
N MET A 325 -27.44 24.28 6.78
CA MET A 325 -28.29 24.96 7.77
C MET A 325 -29.76 24.65 7.54
N ASP A 326 -30.20 24.69 6.27
CA ASP A 326 -31.60 24.42 5.90
C ASP A 326 -32.01 22.95 6.15
N LEU A 327 -31.04 22.05 6.29
CA LEU A 327 -31.27 20.62 6.54
C LEU A 327 -31.53 20.25 8.01
N ILE A 328 -31.43 21.17 8.99
CA ILE A 328 -31.53 20.82 10.43
C ILE A 328 -32.39 21.80 11.26
N ASN A 329 -33.72 21.62 11.18
CA ASN A 329 -34.71 21.86 12.26
C ASN A 329 -34.46 23.04 13.23
N ASN A 330 -34.19 24.26 12.72
CA ASN A 330 -34.10 25.51 13.49
C ASN A 330 -33.16 25.48 14.73
N ARG A 331 -32.14 24.62 14.76
CA ARG A 331 -31.33 24.36 15.95
C ARG A 331 -29.83 24.39 15.66
N PHE A 332 -29.27 25.60 15.75
CA PHE A 332 -27.84 25.93 15.81
C PHE A 332 -26.98 25.43 14.64
N GLY A 333 -26.56 26.35 13.79
CA GLY A 333 -25.66 26.05 12.66
C GLY A 333 -24.33 25.42 13.07
N ILE A 334 -23.84 24.51 12.24
CA ILE A 334 -22.56 23.83 12.42
C ILE A 334 -21.46 24.89 12.52
N GLN A 335 -20.78 24.99 13.66
CA GLN A 335 -19.63 25.89 13.76
C GLN A 335 -18.48 25.31 12.94
N LYS A 336 -17.80 26.14 12.14
CA LYS A 336 -16.66 25.74 11.30
C LYS A 336 -15.55 25.03 12.12
N SER A 337 -15.38 25.41 13.39
CA SER A 337 -14.50 24.74 14.37
C SER A 337 -14.84 23.28 14.70
N GLN A 338 -16.08 22.84 14.45
CA GLN A 338 -16.57 21.46 14.63
C GLN A 338 -16.43 20.63 13.34
N ILE A 339 -15.69 21.13 12.35
CA ILE A 339 -15.39 20.44 11.09
C ILE A 339 -13.88 20.13 11.06
N CYS A 340 -13.51 18.93 10.63
CA CYS A 340 -12.13 18.57 10.33
C CYS A 340 -11.96 18.36 8.82
N MET A 341 -11.08 19.13 8.18
CA MET A 341 -10.61 18.85 6.82
C MET A 341 -9.45 17.84 6.88
N VAL A 342 -9.56 16.77 6.11
CA VAL A 342 -8.56 15.69 5.99
C VAL A 342 -8.04 15.68 4.56
N GLY A 343 -6.75 15.92 4.39
CA GLY A 343 -6.13 16.15 3.06
C GLY A 343 -4.72 15.60 2.95
N ASP A 344 -4.20 15.53 1.72
CA ASP A 344 -2.83 15.10 1.43
C ASP A 344 -1.90 16.25 1.02
N ARG A 345 -2.47 17.45 0.78
CA ARG A 345 -1.77 18.64 0.29
C ARG A 345 -1.89 19.84 1.23
N LEU A 346 -0.75 20.49 1.46
CA LEU A 346 -0.67 21.71 2.25
C LEU A 346 -1.35 22.91 1.58
N ASP A 347 -1.00 23.16 0.31
CA ASP A 347 -1.42 24.32 -0.48
C ASP A 347 -2.88 24.28 -0.95
N THR A 348 -3.46 23.09 -1.13
CA THR A 348 -4.90 22.93 -1.42
C THR A 348 -5.73 22.63 -0.18
N ASP A 349 -5.45 21.53 0.53
CA ASP A 349 -6.41 20.97 1.49
C ASP A 349 -6.29 21.55 2.89
N ILE A 350 -5.07 21.64 3.41
CA ILE A 350 -4.82 22.24 4.71
C ILE A 350 -5.14 23.73 4.64
N LEU A 351 -4.75 24.42 3.56
CA LEU A 351 -5.12 25.81 3.33
C LEU A 351 -6.64 26.01 3.13
N PHE A 352 -7.35 25.09 2.45
CA PHE A 352 -8.82 25.10 2.39
C PHE A 352 -9.46 24.98 3.78
N GLY A 353 -8.96 24.07 4.62
CA GLY A 353 -9.38 23.92 6.01
C GLY A 353 -9.13 25.18 6.84
N GLN A 354 -7.94 25.77 6.73
CA GLN A 354 -7.55 26.98 7.46
C GLN A 354 -8.32 28.22 7.04
N ASN A 355 -8.41 28.50 5.73
CA ASN A 355 -9.25 29.56 5.18
C ASN A 355 -10.72 29.37 5.59
N GLY A 356 -11.15 28.10 5.66
CA GLY A 356 -12.45 27.66 6.10
C GLY A 356 -12.72 27.79 7.61
N GLY A 357 -11.71 28.06 8.45
CA GLY A 357 -11.85 28.10 9.91
C GLY A 357 -12.08 26.73 10.56
N CYS A 358 -11.72 25.65 9.87
CA CYS A 358 -11.84 24.26 10.32
C CYS A 358 -10.58 23.77 11.04
N LYS A 359 -10.70 22.63 11.73
CA LYS A 359 -9.52 21.82 12.10
C LYS A 359 -8.94 21.15 10.86
N THR A 360 -7.64 20.85 10.90
CA THR A 360 -6.91 20.27 9.78
C THR A 360 -6.11 19.04 10.18
N LEU A 361 -6.22 17.98 9.38
CA LEU A 361 -5.45 16.76 9.50
C LEU A 361 -4.80 16.42 8.16
N LEU A 362 -3.47 16.44 8.12
CA LEU A 362 -2.70 15.97 6.96
C LEU A 362 -2.51 14.46 7.01
N VAL A 363 -2.69 13.78 5.88
CA VAL A 363 -2.23 12.40 5.69
C VAL A 363 -1.01 12.35 4.77
N LEU A 364 0.07 11.72 5.23
CA LEU A 364 1.30 11.51 4.47
C LEU A 364 1.18 10.38 3.43
N SER A 365 -0.04 9.98 3.07
CA SER A 365 -0.32 8.93 2.10
C SER A 365 -0.26 9.43 0.66
N GLY A 366 -0.49 10.72 0.41
CA GLY A 366 -0.50 11.34 -0.92
C GLY A 366 0.78 12.09 -1.27
N VAL A 367 0.67 13.39 -1.57
CA VAL A 367 1.73 14.29 -2.06
C VAL A 367 2.65 14.80 -0.95
N THR A 368 2.10 15.30 0.16
CA THR A 368 2.94 15.91 1.21
C THR A 368 3.73 14.84 1.95
N SER A 369 5.04 14.80 1.70
CA SER A 369 5.97 13.98 2.46
C SER A 369 6.29 14.61 3.82
N LEU A 370 6.78 13.80 4.77
CA LEU A 370 7.20 14.31 6.08
C LEU A 370 8.30 15.38 5.97
N SER A 371 9.23 15.26 5.00
CA SER A 371 10.27 16.25 4.74
C SER A 371 9.73 17.53 4.08
N MET A 372 8.62 17.47 3.35
CA MET A 372 7.92 18.67 2.85
C MET A 372 7.22 19.41 4.00
N LEU A 373 6.49 18.69 4.86
CA LEU A 373 5.85 19.25 6.06
C LEU A 373 6.86 19.93 7.01
N GLN A 374 8.01 19.27 7.23
CA GLN A 374 9.09 19.74 8.10
C GLN A 374 10.07 20.73 7.43
N SER A 375 9.84 21.11 6.17
CA SER A 375 10.70 22.04 5.45
C SER A 375 10.68 23.44 6.10
N PRO A 376 11.83 24.11 6.31
CA PRO A 376 11.87 25.49 6.77
C PRO A 376 11.13 26.49 5.85
N ASN A 377 10.93 26.11 4.58
CA ASN A 377 10.20 26.92 3.60
C ASN A 377 8.67 26.69 3.66
N ASN A 378 8.18 25.76 4.49
CA ASN A 378 6.75 25.48 4.62
C ASN A 378 6.05 26.45 5.58
N SER A 379 5.31 27.40 5.02
CA SER A 379 4.47 28.35 5.76
C SER A 379 3.13 27.78 6.26
N ILE A 380 2.70 26.62 5.76
CA ILE A 380 1.36 26.03 6.04
C ILE A 380 1.52 24.84 6.99
N GLN A 381 1.07 24.98 8.23
CA GLN A 381 1.17 23.96 9.27
C GLN A 381 -0.22 23.44 9.64
N PRO A 382 -0.59 22.18 9.36
CA PRO A 382 -1.85 21.59 9.82
C PRO A 382 -1.87 21.44 11.35
N ASP A 383 -3.05 21.41 11.96
CA ASP A 383 -3.18 21.16 13.41
C ASP A 383 -2.61 19.76 13.75
N PHE A 384 -2.92 18.77 12.92
CA PHE A 384 -2.51 17.37 13.09
C PHE A 384 -1.94 16.77 11.80
N TYR A 385 -1.10 15.73 11.93
CA TYR A 385 -0.72 14.86 10.81
C TYR A 385 -0.66 13.37 11.20
N THR A 386 -0.87 12.48 10.23
CA THR A 386 -0.73 11.02 10.38
C THR A 386 -0.30 10.37 9.05
N ASN A 387 -0.02 9.06 9.00
CA ASN A 387 0.47 8.44 7.76
C ASN A 387 -0.67 8.20 6.76
N LYS A 388 -1.86 7.81 7.24
CA LYS A 388 -3.06 7.58 6.43
C LYS A 388 -4.32 7.54 7.30
N ILE A 389 -5.51 7.68 6.71
CA ILE A 389 -6.75 7.74 7.52
C ILE A 389 -7.01 6.48 8.36
N SER A 390 -6.55 5.30 7.93
CA SER A 390 -6.73 4.08 8.72
C SER A 390 -5.85 3.97 9.97
N ASP A 391 -4.98 4.96 10.21
CA ASP A 391 -4.27 5.09 11.49
C ASP A 391 -5.26 5.39 12.64
N PHE A 392 -6.43 6.00 12.35
CA PHE A 392 -7.55 6.18 13.30
C PHE A 392 -7.94 4.86 13.99
N LEU A 393 -7.91 3.74 13.25
CA LEU A 393 -8.29 2.42 13.74
C LEU A 393 -7.23 1.80 14.66
N SER A 394 -5.96 2.16 14.50
CA SER A 394 -4.86 1.68 15.35
C SER A 394 -4.62 2.56 16.58
N LEU A 395 -4.79 3.88 16.47
CA LEU A 395 -4.58 4.81 17.60
C LEU A 395 -5.59 4.55 18.73
N LYS A 396 -6.81 4.09 18.38
CA LYS A 396 -7.82 3.62 19.33
C LYS A 396 -7.38 2.40 20.16
N ALA A 397 -6.46 1.57 19.67
CA ALA A 397 -5.97 0.40 20.40
C ALA A 397 -4.94 0.76 21.49
N ALA A 398 -4.23 1.88 21.35
CA ALA A 398 -3.23 2.33 22.32
C ALA A 398 -3.84 2.72 23.67
N ALA A 399 -5.07 3.25 23.67
CA ALA A 399 -5.78 3.72 24.87
C ALA A 399 -6.26 2.60 25.83
N LEU A 400 -6.12 1.32 25.45
CA LEU A 400 -6.60 0.16 26.22
C LEU A 400 -5.48 -0.76 26.75
N VAL A 401 -4.21 -0.35 26.63
CA VAL A 401 -3.07 -1.11 27.16
C VAL A 401 -2.71 -0.61 28.57
N PRO A 402 -2.66 -1.48 29.60
CA PRO A 402 -2.21 -1.07 30.93
C PRO A 402 -0.70 -0.77 30.89
N MET A 403 -0.33 0.51 31.02
CA MET A 403 1.07 0.91 31.10
C MET A 403 1.72 0.37 32.38
N ILE A 404 2.85 -0.31 32.23
CA ILE A 404 3.74 -0.65 33.35
C ILE A 404 4.89 0.35 33.32
N GLU A 405 4.93 1.23 34.32
CA GLU A 405 5.97 2.22 34.51
C GLU A 405 7.18 1.60 35.23
N CYS A 406 8.39 1.88 34.75
CA CYS A 406 9.61 1.37 35.38
C CYS A 406 9.91 2.12 36.69
N SER A 407 9.73 1.47 37.85
CA SER A 407 9.90 2.05 39.19
C SER A 407 11.32 2.54 39.56
N VAL A 408 12.26 2.51 38.63
CA VAL A 408 13.66 2.97 38.81
C VAL A 408 14.02 4.13 37.87
N CYS A 409 13.33 4.28 36.74
CA CYS A 409 13.65 5.32 35.75
C CYS A 409 12.44 5.89 34.98
N HIS A 410 11.21 5.61 35.41
CA HIS A 410 9.94 6.12 34.88
C HIS A 410 9.71 5.91 33.37
N SER A 411 10.48 5.01 32.74
CA SER A 411 10.26 4.64 31.35
C SER A 411 9.04 3.73 31.21
N THR A 412 8.10 4.16 30.35
CA THR A 412 6.97 3.38 29.89
C THR A 412 7.40 2.50 28.71
N LEU A 413 7.00 1.23 28.72
CA LEU A 413 7.28 0.28 27.64
C LEU A 413 5.97 -0.25 27.04
N GLU A 414 5.77 0.00 25.76
CA GLU A 414 4.61 -0.48 25.00
C GLU A 414 4.65 -2.01 24.84
N LEU A 415 3.48 -2.65 24.92
CA LEU A 415 3.33 -4.09 24.72
C LEU A 415 2.34 -4.36 23.59
N GLU A 416 2.84 -4.47 22.35
CA GLU A 416 2.00 -4.68 21.15
C GLU A 416 1.12 -5.95 21.27
N THR A 417 -0.20 -5.77 21.21
CA THR A 417 -1.16 -6.89 21.12
C THR A 417 -1.21 -7.44 19.69
N VAL A 418 -0.44 -8.50 19.42
CA VAL A 418 -0.30 -9.10 18.09
C VAL A 418 -1.57 -9.85 17.64
N GLY A 419 -2.36 -9.23 16.76
CA GLY A 419 -3.56 -9.83 16.16
C GLY A 419 -3.72 -9.52 14.66
N GLY A 420 -3.49 -10.53 13.80
CA GLY A 420 -3.94 -10.54 12.40
C GLY A 420 -3.04 -9.87 11.34
N LYS A 421 -2.41 -8.71 11.61
CA LYS A 421 -1.68 -7.94 10.57
C LYS A 421 -0.22 -8.39 10.31
N THR A 422 0.33 -9.32 11.09
CA THR A 422 1.76 -9.73 11.02
C THR A 422 2.13 -10.49 9.74
N VAL A 423 1.24 -11.36 9.23
CA VAL A 423 1.62 -12.36 8.21
C VAL A 423 1.90 -11.75 6.84
N SER A 424 1.14 -10.75 6.39
CA SER A 424 1.48 -10.00 5.17
C SER A 424 2.76 -9.21 5.39
N ARG A 425 2.85 -8.42 6.48
CA ARG A 425 4.04 -7.64 6.83
C ARG A 425 5.33 -8.47 6.86
N ALA A 426 5.28 -9.73 7.34
CA ALA A 426 6.41 -10.66 7.31
C ALA A 426 6.80 -11.12 5.90
N TYR A 427 5.83 -11.20 4.98
CA TYR A 427 6.06 -11.48 3.56
C TYR A 427 6.63 -10.26 2.83
N ASP A 428 6.08 -9.08 3.11
CA ASP A 428 6.37 -7.83 2.40
C ASP A 428 7.73 -7.25 2.83
N ARG A 429 8.05 -7.26 4.15
CA ARG A 429 9.39 -6.93 4.67
C ARG A 429 10.50 -7.76 4.02
N HIS A 430 10.21 -9.03 3.69
CA HIS A 430 11.20 -9.95 3.13
C HIS A 430 11.38 -9.82 1.60
N ARG A 431 10.58 -8.96 0.93
CA ARG A 431 10.54 -8.86 -0.53
C ARG A 431 11.30 -7.65 -1.08
N HIS A 432 11.37 -6.54 -0.35
CA HIS A 432 11.89 -5.27 -0.90
C HIS A 432 13.43 -5.13 -0.97
N GLN A 433 14.22 -5.82 -0.13
CA GLN A 433 15.69 -5.84 -0.27
C GLN A 433 16.30 -7.20 0.08
N VAL A 434 16.54 -8.05 -0.94
CA VAL A 434 17.16 -9.38 -0.75
C VAL A 434 18.68 -9.26 -0.65
N SER A 435 19.14 -9.00 0.57
CA SER A 435 20.55 -8.96 0.97
C SER A 435 21.32 -10.24 0.59
N SER A 436 22.63 -10.10 0.33
CA SER A 436 23.52 -11.23 0.00
C SER A 436 23.44 -12.37 1.03
N LYS A 437 23.36 -12.03 2.32
CA LYS A 437 23.19 -13.02 3.42
C LYS A 437 21.93 -13.88 3.26
N THR A 438 20.82 -13.28 2.80
CA THR A 438 19.55 -13.97 2.56
C THR A 438 19.63 -14.89 1.34
N ARG A 439 20.39 -14.51 0.29
CA ARG A 439 20.63 -15.36 -0.88
C ARG A 439 21.46 -16.59 -0.50
N PHE A 440 22.55 -16.38 0.26
CA PHE A 440 23.37 -17.46 0.79
C PHE A 440 22.56 -18.42 1.67
N LEU A 441 21.72 -17.90 2.58
CA LEU A 441 20.83 -18.73 3.39
C LEU A 441 19.89 -19.59 2.52
N ASN A 442 19.23 -19.01 1.52
CA ASN A 442 18.32 -19.75 0.63
C ASN A 442 19.06 -20.85 -0.16
N VAL A 443 20.28 -20.59 -0.64
CA VAL A 443 21.11 -21.62 -1.31
C VAL A 443 21.48 -22.74 -0.33
N ALA A 444 21.93 -22.40 0.88
CA ALA A 444 22.26 -23.39 1.91
C ALA A 444 21.06 -24.26 2.33
N LEU A 445 19.86 -23.66 2.42
CA LEU A 445 18.61 -24.39 2.67
C LEU A 445 18.29 -25.38 1.54
N VAL A 446 18.38 -24.96 0.27
CA VAL A 446 18.12 -25.84 -0.89
C VAL A 446 19.16 -26.96 -0.99
N VAL A 447 20.45 -26.67 -0.82
CA VAL A 447 21.51 -27.71 -0.84
C VAL A 447 21.32 -28.72 0.29
N GLY A 448 20.99 -28.26 1.51
CA GLY A 448 20.72 -29.14 2.64
C GLY A 448 19.51 -30.06 2.42
N ASP A 449 18.43 -29.55 1.82
CA ASP A 449 17.22 -30.33 1.54
C ASP A 449 17.46 -31.32 0.39
N CYS A 450 18.21 -30.93 -0.64
CA CYS A 450 18.70 -31.84 -1.67
C CYS A 450 19.47 -33.04 -1.10
N ILE A 451 20.39 -32.81 -0.16
CA ILE A 451 21.16 -33.87 0.50
C ILE A 451 20.25 -34.75 1.37
N LEU A 452 19.49 -34.15 2.29
CA LEU A 452 18.72 -34.90 3.29
C LEU A 452 17.49 -35.62 2.71
N VAL A 453 16.86 -35.07 1.66
CA VAL A 453 15.77 -35.71 0.91
C VAL A 453 16.32 -36.76 -0.06
N GLY A 454 17.48 -36.54 -0.68
CA GLY A 454 18.10 -37.53 -1.55
C GLY A 454 18.67 -38.75 -0.83
N LEU A 455 19.16 -38.57 0.40
CA LEU A 455 19.65 -39.66 1.25
C LEU A 455 18.51 -40.53 1.83
N GLN A 456 17.33 -39.95 2.07
CA GLN A 456 16.23 -40.63 2.77
C GLN A 456 15.77 -41.95 2.12
N PRO A 457 15.56 -42.07 0.79
CA PRO A 457 15.20 -43.35 0.17
C PRO A 457 16.25 -44.44 0.37
N ILE A 458 17.54 -44.10 0.38
CA ILE A 458 18.65 -45.03 0.58
C ILE A 458 18.60 -45.57 2.02
N LEU A 459 18.38 -44.70 3.01
CA LEU A 459 18.24 -45.12 4.41
C LEU A 459 16.96 -45.93 4.67
N VAL A 460 15.85 -45.60 4.01
CA VAL A 460 14.63 -46.42 4.08
C VAL A 460 14.87 -47.80 3.46
N TYR A 461 15.67 -47.91 2.39
CA TYR A 461 16.04 -49.20 1.82
C TYR A 461 16.95 -50.01 2.75
N THR A 462 18.02 -49.43 3.31
CA THR A 462 18.95 -50.15 4.22
C THR A 462 18.35 -50.51 5.57
N THR A 463 17.19 -49.96 5.94
CA THR A 463 16.42 -50.36 7.14
C THR A 463 15.41 -51.47 6.88
N LYS A 464 15.21 -51.89 5.63
CA LYS A 464 14.40 -53.07 5.30
C LYS A 464 15.23 -54.34 5.41
N VAL A 465 14.60 -55.38 5.94
CA VAL A 465 15.15 -56.75 5.94
C VAL A 465 14.02 -57.66 5.52
N ASP A 466 14.28 -58.55 4.56
CA ASP A 466 13.28 -59.50 4.04
C ASP A 466 12.04 -58.78 3.45
N GLY A 467 12.25 -57.59 2.86
CA GLY A 467 11.22 -56.71 2.29
C GLY A 467 10.41 -55.88 3.32
N GLY A 468 10.33 -56.35 4.56
CA GLY A 468 9.61 -55.71 5.67
C GLY A 468 10.46 -54.74 6.51
N PHE A 469 9.81 -54.11 7.49
CA PHE A 469 10.46 -53.34 8.55
C PHE A 469 10.34 -54.12 9.87
N LYS A 470 11.45 -54.25 10.62
CA LYS A 470 11.47 -54.96 11.92
C LYS A 470 11.07 -54.07 13.11
N PHE A 471 10.79 -52.79 12.88
CA PHE A 471 10.39 -51.77 13.86
C PHE A 471 9.01 -51.18 13.56
N SER A 472 8.34 -50.61 14.57
CA SER A 472 7.09 -49.87 14.38
C SER A 472 7.34 -48.50 13.70
N PRO A 473 6.70 -48.18 12.56
CA PRO A 473 6.82 -46.86 11.93
C PRO A 473 6.36 -45.71 12.85
N VAL A 474 5.45 -45.99 13.79
CA VAL A 474 4.95 -45.01 14.76
C VAL A 474 6.05 -44.62 15.75
N SER A 475 6.82 -45.60 16.23
CA SER A 475 7.98 -45.33 17.10
C SER A 475 9.01 -44.43 16.41
N VAL A 476 9.38 -44.75 15.16
CA VAL A 476 10.33 -43.93 14.39
C VAL A 476 9.86 -42.48 14.24
N ASN A 477 8.55 -42.24 14.07
CA ASN A 477 8.00 -40.88 14.06
C ASN A 477 8.12 -40.21 15.44
N PHE A 478 7.78 -40.90 16.54
CA PHE A 478 7.92 -40.37 17.90
C PHE A 478 9.38 -40.05 18.27
N LEU A 479 10.33 -40.95 17.98
CA LEU A 479 11.77 -40.73 18.16
C LEU A 479 12.27 -39.57 17.30
N THR A 480 11.74 -39.41 16.07
CA THR A 480 12.07 -38.27 15.20
C THR A 480 11.62 -36.94 15.82
N GLU A 481 10.44 -36.87 16.45
CA GLU A 481 10.02 -35.67 17.18
C GLU A 481 10.87 -35.45 18.45
N ALA A 482 11.15 -36.50 19.23
CA ALA A 482 11.96 -36.42 20.45
C ALA A 482 13.40 -35.92 20.18
N VAL A 483 14.06 -36.41 19.12
CA VAL A 483 15.39 -35.92 18.70
C VAL A 483 15.33 -34.44 18.29
N LYS A 484 14.25 -34.00 17.62
CA LYS A 484 14.08 -32.58 17.27
C LYS A 484 13.81 -31.69 18.49
N VAL A 485 13.05 -32.17 19.49
CA VAL A 485 12.88 -31.48 20.78
C VAL A 485 14.23 -31.33 21.49
N PHE A 486 15.00 -32.41 21.59
CA PHE A 486 16.35 -32.38 22.19
C PHE A 486 17.27 -31.37 21.50
N LEU A 487 17.33 -31.40 20.16
CA LEU A 487 18.15 -30.46 19.39
C LEU A 487 17.66 -29.01 19.53
N ALA A 488 16.35 -28.77 19.64
CA ALA A 488 15.82 -27.43 19.94
C ALA A 488 16.26 -26.94 21.34
N ILE A 489 16.21 -27.79 22.36
CA ILE A 489 16.69 -27.47 23.72
C ILE A 489 18.19 -27.16 23.71
N VAL A 490 19.02 -27.96 23.02
CA VAL A 490 20.47 -27.72 22.90
C VAL A 490 20.74 -26.38 22.20
N MET A 491 20.05 -26.05 21.12
CA MET A 491 20.21 -24.75 20.44
C MET A 491 19.74 -23.57 21.31
N LEU A 492 18.72 -23.74 22.15
CA LEU A 492 18.29 -22.73 23.12
C LEU A 492 19.32 -22.52 24.24
N LEU A 493 19.93 -23.59 24.75
CA LEU A 493 21.02 -23.53 25.74
C LEU A 493 22.25 -22.82 25.16
N LEU A 494 22.60 -23.09 23.89
CA LEU A 494 23.67 -22.38 23.19
C LEU A 494 23.31 -20.90 22.96
N GLN A 495 22.08 -20.59 22.54
CA GLN A 495 21.63 -19.20 22.38
C GLN A 495 21.65 -18.44 23.71
N ALA A 496 21.31 -19.08 24.83
CA ALA A 496 21.36 -18.47 26.16
C ALA A 496 22.80 -18.11 26.61
N ARG A 497 23.81 -18.90 26.22
CA ARG A 497 25.23 -18.62 26.52
C ARG A 497 25.81 -17.39 25.82
N HIS A 498 25.17 -16.92 24.74
CA HIS A 498 25.65 -15.76 23.96
C HIS A 498 24.88 -14.45 24.23
N LYS A 499 24.02 -14.40 25.26
CA LYS A 499 23.36 -13.16 25.68
C LYS A 499 24.33 -12.20 26.37
N LYS A 500 24.07 -10.90 26.22
CA LYS A 500 24.72 -9.85 27.01
C LYS A 500 24.19 -9.84 28.45
N VAL A 501 25.05 -9.45 29.40
CA VAL A 501 24.68 -9.27 30.81
C VAL A 501 23.59 -8.19 30.92
N GLY A 502 22.51 -8.49 31.64
CA GLY A 502 21.38 -7.59 31.89
C GLY A 502 20.05 -8.02 31.27
N GLU A 503 20.04 -8.90 30.26
CA GLU A 503 18.79 -9.42 29.68
C GLU A 503 18.16 -10.55 30.50
N LYS A 504 16.82 -10.62 30.54
CA LYS A 504 16.08 -11.74 31.15
C LYS A 504 16.50 -13.10 30.54
N SER A 505 16.66 -14.09 31.41
CA SER A 505 17.00 -15.48 31.02
C SER A 505 15.93 -16.09 30.13
N LEU A 506 16.35 -16.63 28.98
CA LEU A 506 15.46 -17.32 28.03
C LEU A 506 14.82 -18.58 28.62
N LEU A 507 15.47 -19.17 29.64
CA LEU A 507 15.07 -20.40 30.30
C LEU A 507 14.27 -20.15 31.60
N SER A 508 13.91 -18.89 31.90
CA SER A 508 13.00 -18.60 33.00
C SER A 508 11.63 -19.23 32.73
N PHE A 509 11.05 -19.88 33.75
CA PHE A 509 9.73 -20.50 33.66
C PHE A 509 8.64 -19.50 33.19
N SER A 510 8.73 -18.24 33.62
CA SER A 510 7.84 -17.16 33.16
C SER A 510 7.95 -16.90 31.65
N THR A 511 9.17 -16.87 31.12
CA THR A 511 9.45 -16.66 29.68
C THR A 511 8.97 -17.85 28.86
N ILE A 512 9.20 -19.09 29.34
CA ILE A 512 8.73 -20.31 28.68
C ILE A 512 7.20 -20.37 28.69
N ALA A 513 6.53 -20.07 29.82
CA ALA A 513 5.08 -20.08 29.92
C ALA A 513 4.41 -19.02 29.04
N GLN A 514 5.00 -17.81 28.95
CA GLN A 514 4.51 -16.76 28.05
C GLN A 514 4.73 -17.14 26.57
N ALA A 515 5.91 -17.67 26.22
CA ALA A 515 6.19 -18.16 24.88
C ALA A 515 5.28 -19.32 24.48
N ALA A 516 4.94 -20.23 25.42
CA ALA A 516 4.02 -21.33 25.22
C ALA A 516 2.60 -20.84 24.88
N ARG A 517 2.07 -19.90 25.68
CA ARG A 517 0.76 -19.24 25.42
C ARG A 517 0.73 -18.57 24.05
N ASN A 518 1.77 -17.82 23.72
CA ASN A 518 1.87 -17.15 22.42
C ASN A 518 1.92 -18.17 21.27
N ASN A 519 2.61 -19.30 21.44
CA ASN A 519 2.83 -20.30 20.38
C ASN A 519 1.85 -21.48 20.40
N VAL A 520 0.71 -21.39 21.11
CA VAL A 520 -0.37 -22.43 21.09
C VAL A 520 -0.80 -22.80 19.67
N LEU A 521 -0.80 -21.82 18.74
CA LEU A 521 -1.16 -22.02 17.34
C LEU A 521 -0.31 -23.10 16.64
N LEU A 522 0.94 -23.37 17.10
CA LEU A 522 1.81 -24.42 16.54
C LEU A 522 1.32 -25.84 16.84
N ALA A 523 0.37 -26.03 17.76
CA ALA A 523 -0.27 -27.33 17.99
C ALA A 523 -1.05 -27.82 16.76
N VAL A 524 -1.67 -26.91 15.99
CA VAL A 524 -2.45 -27.25 14.79
C VAL A 524 -1.60 -27.89 13.69
N PRO A 525 -0.50 -27.26 13.19
CA PRO A 525 0.38 -27.92 12.24
C PRO A 525 1.07 -29.17 12.82
N ALA A 526 1.40 -29.21 14.11
CA ALA A 526 1.95 -30.41 14.76
C ALA A 526 0.99 -31.61 14.67
N PHE A 527 -0.29 -31.41 14.98
CA PHE A 527 -1.34 -32.43 14.85
C PHE A 527 -1.52 -32.90 13.40
N LEU A 528 -1.59 -31.96 12.45
CA LEU A 528 -1.68 -32.27 11.01
C LEU A 528 -0.43 -33.00 10.49
N TYR A 529 0.77 -32.73 11.05
CA TYR A 529 1.98 -33.48 10.74
C TYR A 529 1.98 -34.91 11.29
N ALA A 530 1.45 -35.13 12.50
CA ALA A 530 1.25 -36.47 13.03
C ALA A 530 0.33 -37.28 12.10
N ILE A 531 -0.86 -36.75 11.75
CA ILE A 531 -1.79 -37.40 10.82
C ILE A 531 -1.14 -37.68 9.45
N ASN A 532 -0.44 -36.70 8.87
CA ASN A 532 0.32 -36.88 7.63
C ASN A 532 1.32 -38.06 7.70
N ASN A 533 2.00 -38.26 8.83
CA ASN A 533 2.93 -39.36 9.00
C ASN A 533 2.24 -40.74 9.00
N TYR A 534 1.04 -40.87 9.57
CA TYR A 534 0.22 -42.08 9.43
C TYR A 534 -0.30 -42.27 8.00
N LEU A 535 -0.82 -41.21 7.37
CA LEU A 535 -1.35 -41.26 6.00
C LEU A 535 -0.32 -41.71 4.96
N LYS A 536 0.97 -41.37 5.14
CA LYS A 536 2.07 -41.89 4.29
C LYS A 536 2.15 -43.42 4.32
N PHE A 537 2.05 -44.03 5.50
CA PHE A 537 2.11 -45.47 5.67
C PHE A 537 0.87 -46.14 5.08
N ILE A 538 -0.32 -45.61 5.37
CA ILE A 538 -1.60 -46.11 4.84
C ILE A 538 -1.61 -46.11 3.30
N MET A 539 -1.17 -45.03 2.66
CA MET A 539 -1.11 -44.98 1.19
C MET A 539 -0.11 -45.98 0.60
N GLN A 540 0.97 -46.33 1.31
CA GLN A 540 1.94 -47.36 0.88
C GLN A 540 1.44 -48.80 1.08
N LEU A 541 0.33 -49.03 1.79
CA LEU A 541 -0.35 -50.32 1.85
C LEU A 541 -1.29 -50.54 0.66
N TYR A 542 -1.97 -49.47 0.20
CA TYR A 542 -2.98 -49.56 -0.86
C TYR A 542 -2.47 -49.23 -2.26
N PHE A 543 -1.37 -48.49 -2.39
CA PHE A 543 -0.83 -48.06 -3.68
C PHE A 543 0.68 -48.32 -3.78
N ASN A 544 1.14 -48.65 -4.98
CA ASN A 544 2.56 -48.76 -5.30
C ASN A 544 3.29 -47.45 -4.92
N PRO A 545 4.48 -47.49 -4.28
CA PRO A 545 5.27 -46.30 -3.96
C PRO A 545 5.48 -45.31 -5.12
N ALA A 546 5.49 -45.77 -6.37
CA ALA A 546 5.46 -44.91 -7.57
C ALA A 546 4.18 -44.05 -7.63
N THR A 547 3.01 -44.68 -7.56
CA THR A 547 1.70 -44.02 -7.52
C THR A 547 1.56 -43.08 -6.32
N VAL A 548 2.06 -43.47 -5.13
CA VAL A 548 2.06 -42.63 -3.92
C VAL A 548 2.92 -41.37 -4.10
N LYS A 549 4.05 -41.48 -4.80
CA LYS A 549 4.87 -40.32 -5.20
C LYS A 549 4.13 -39.45 -6.21
N MET A 550 3.52 -40.04 -7.25
CA MET A 550 2.80 -39.30 -8.29
C MET A 550 1.64 -38.48 -7.71
N LEU A 551 0.79 -39.11 -6.91
CA LEU A 551 -0.31 -38.44 -6.20
C LEU A 551 0.19 -37.39 -5.19
N SER A 552 1.40 -37.55 -4.64
CA SER A 552 2.00 -36.53 -3.77
C SER A 552 2.42 -35.26 -4.51
N ASN A 553 2.56 -35.27 -5.83
CA ASN A 553 2.94 -34.07 -6.60
C ASN A 553 1.78 -33.04 -6.64
N LEU A 554 0.52 -33.51 -6.63
CA LEU A 554 -0.69 -32.68 -6.58
C LEU A 554 -0.72 -31.71 -5.37
N LYS A 555 0.05 -32.03 -4.31
CA LYS A 555 0.22 -31.19 -3.12
C LYS A 555 0.76 -29.79 -3.46
N VAL A 556 1.52 -29.64 -4.55
CA VAL A 556 2.02 -28.34 -5.02
C VAL A 556 0.88 -27.37 -5.33
N PHE A 557 -0.13 -27.81 -6.07
CA PHE A 557 -1.26 -26.97 -6.48
C PHE A 557 -2.19 -26.66 -5.29
N VAL A 558 -2.46 -27.64 -4.44
CA VAL A 558 -3.26 -27.44 -3.22
C VAL A 558 -2.55 -26.51 -2.23
N ILE A 559 -1.21 -26.57 -2.12
CA ILE A 559 -0.43 -25.57 -1.36
C ILE A 559 -0.60 -24.17 -1.94
N ALA A 560 -0.54 -23.98 -3.26
CA ALA A 560 -0.70 -22.65 -3.87
C ALA A 560 -2.11 -22.06 -3.61
N LEU A 561 -3.17 -22.88 -3.72
CA LEU A 561 -4.53 -22.49 -3.35
C LEU A 561 -4.64 -22.14 -1.86
N LEU A 562 -4.10 -22.97 -0.96
CA LEU A 562 -4.13 -22.72 0.48
C LEU A 562 -3.32 -21.48 0.87
N LEU A 563 -2.19 -21.19 0.21
CA LEU A 563 -1.44 -19.94 0.39
C LEU A 563 -2.26 -18.72 -0.07
N LYS A 564 -3.01 -18.83 -1.18
CA LYS A 564 -3.92 -17.78 -1.65
C LYS A 564 -5.08 -17.53 -0.68
N ILE A 565 -5.62 -18.58 -0.06
CA ILE A 565 -6.78 -18.50 0.84
C ILE A 565 -6.36 -18.07 2.27
N ILE A 566 -5.45 -18.82 2.91
CA ILE A 566 -5.09 -18.66 4.33
C ILE A 566 -4.12 -17.48 4.52
N MET A 567 -3.09 -17.37 3.66
CA MET A 567 -2.07 -16.32 3.76
C MET A 567 -2.36 -15.11 2.86
N LYS A 568 -3.51 -15.08 2.17
CA LYS A 568 -3.91 -14.04 1.19
C LYS A 568 -2.86 -13.77 0.10
N ARG A 569 -1.98 -14.74 -0.19
CA ARG A 569 -0.87 -14.59 -1.14
C ARG A 569 -1.38 -14.43 -2.58
N ARG A 570 -0.97 -13.34 -3.24
CA ARG A 570 -1.16 -13.13 -4.69
C ARG A 570 -0.12 -13.92 -5.50
N PHE A 571 -0.51 -14.30 -6.72
CA PHE A 571 0.27 -15.10 -7.66
C PHE A 571 -0.07 -14.67 -9.09
N SER A 572 0.92 -14.24 -9.88
CA SER A 572 0.71 -13.94 -11.30
C SER A 572 0.31 -15.17 -12.10
N ILE A 573 -0.28 -14.93 -13.28
CA ILE A 573 -0.59 -15.97 -14.27
C ILE A 573 0.67 -16.81 -14.60
N ILE A 574 1.84 -16.15 -14.71
CA ILE A 574 3.15 -16.79 -14.94
C ILE A 574 3.54 -17.73 -13.79
N GLN A 575 3.22 -17.38 -12.55
CA GLN A 575 3.46 -18.26 -11.39
C GLN A 575 2.50 -19.47 -11.39
N TRP A 576 1.25 -19.32 -11.83
CA TRP A 576 0.32 -20.45 -12.01
C TRP A 576 0.74 -21.39 -13.15
N GLU A 577 1.13 -20.85 -14.30
CA GLU A 577 1.72 -21.59 -15.42
C GLU A 577 2.95 -22.40 -14.97
N ALA A 578 3.86 -21.75 -14.24
CA ALA A 578 5.05 -22.41 -13.71
C ALA A 578 4.70 -23.55 -12.73
N LEU A 579 3.72 -23.37 -11.84
CA LEU A 579 3.27 -24.42 -10.91
C LEU A 579 2.59 -25.60 -11.65
N ALA A 580 1.88 -25.34 -12.75
CA ALA A 580 1.35 -26.39 -13.62
C ALA A 580 2.47 -27.15 -14.34
N LEU A 581 3.48 -26.44 -14.88
CA LEU A 581 4.67 -27.04 -15.47
C LEU A 581 5.47 -27.87 -14.46
N LEU A 582 5.56 -27.45 -13.19
CA LEU A 582 6.19 -28.25 -12.13
C LEU A 582 5.47 -29.60 -11.98
N LEU A 583 4.13 -29.60 -11.91
CA LEU A 583 3.34 -30.83 -11.81
C LEU A 583 3.52 -31.73 -13.05
N ILE A 584 3.54 -31.16 -14.25
CA ILE A 584 3.78 -31.90 -15.51
C ILE A 584 5.18 -32.52 -15.50
N GLY A 585 6.23 -31.76 -15.19
CA GLY A 585 7.61 -32.23 -15.20
C GLY A 585 7.87 -33.39 -14.24
N ILE A 586 7.32 -33.34 -13.02
CA ILE A 586 7.44 -34.45 -12.06
C ILE A 586 6.62 -35.67 -12.50
N SER A 587 5.46 -35.45 -13.13
CA SER A 587 4.60 -36.54 -13.62
C SER A 587 5.25 -37.28 -14.80
N VAL A 588 5.76 -36.55 -15.79
CA VAL A 588 6.50 -37.10 -16.95
C VAL A 588 7.69 -37.94 -16.48
N ASN A 589 8.44 -37.45 -15.48
CA ASN A 589 9.56 -38.15 -14.85
C ASN A 589 9.16 -39.51 -14.22
N GLN A 590 7.88 -39.71 -13.88
CA GLN A 590 7.38 -40.92 -13.18
C GLN A 590 6.62 -41.89 -14.10
N LEU A 591 6.26 -41.50 -15.33
CA LEU A 591 5.43 -42.30 -16.25
C LEU A 591 5.96 -43.70 -16.58
N ARG A 592 7.27 -43.96 -16.45
CA ARG A 592 7.90 -45.26 -16.76
C ARG A 592 7.88 -46.27 -15.60
N SER A 593 7.05 -46.05 -14.57
CA SER A 593 6.98 -46.90 -13.36
C SER A 593 5.62 -47.60 -13.14
N LEU A 594 4.84 -47.75 -14.22
CA LEU A 594 3.74 -48.70 -14.30
C LEU A 594 4.31 -50.10 -14.64
N PRO A 595 4.07 -51.15 -13.83
CA PRO A 595 4.31 -52.52 -14.23
C PRO A 595 3.33 -52.92 -15.34
N GLU A 596 3.81 -53.65 -16.34
CA GLU A 596 2.91 -54.30 -17.31
C GLU A 596 2.19 -55.47 -16.63
N GLY A 597 0.85 -55.50 -16.73
CA GLY A 597 0.02 -56.63 -16.29
C GLY A 597 -0.60 -56.50 -14.88
N THR A 598 -1.73 -55.78 -14.77
CA THR A 598 -3.01 -56.33 -14.24
C THR A 598 -4.14 -55.29 -14.29
N SER A 599 -4.90 -55.27 -15.39
CA SER A 599 -6.09 -54.42 -15.54
C SER A 599 -7.30 -55.05 -14.85
N ALA A 600 -7.41 -54.90 -13.53
CA ALA A 600 -8.48 -55.51 -12.72
C ALA A 600 -9.06 -54.57 -11.64
N LEU A 601 -9.27 -53.29 -11.97
CA LEU A 601 -9.99 -52.36 -11.07
C LEU A 601 -11.50 -52.65 -11.10
N GLY A 602 -11.93 -53.68 -10.37
CA GLY A 602 -13.35 -53.93 -10.12
C GLY A 602 -14.01 -52.73 -9.42
N LEU A 603 -15.10 -52.22 -10.00
CA LEU A 603 -15.93 -51.16 -9.39
C LEU A 603 -16.71 -51.79 -8.21
N PRO A 604 -16.16 -51.74 -7.00
CA PRO A 604 -16.75 -50.84 -6.00
C PRO A 604 -15.74 -50.04 -5.16
N VAL A 605 -14.43 -50.18 -5.36
CA VAL A 605 -13.40 -49.57 -4.50
C VAL A 605 -13.13 -48.08 -4.81
N ALA A 606 -13.55 -47.60 -5.98
CA ALA A 606 -13.13 -46.31 -6.54
C ALA A 606 -13.41 -45.08 -5.65
N THR A 607 -14.62 -44.95 -5.09
CA THR A 607 -15.01 -43.75 -4.30
C THR A 607 -14.15 -43.57 -3.06
N GLY A 608 -13.83 -44.68 -2.37
CA GLY A 608 -12.90 -44.66 -1.23
C GLY A 608 -11.49 -44.25 -1.64
N ALA A 609 -10.97 -44.81 -2.75
CA ALA A 609 -9.64 -44.48 -3.27
C ALA A 609 -9.50 -42.98 -3.62
N TYR A 610 -10.53 -42.37 -4.23
CA TYR A 610 -10.54 -40.93 -4.50
C TYR A 610 -10.58 -40.08 -3.22
N LEU A 611 -11.41 -40.46 -2.23
CA LEU A 611 -11.51 -39.75 -0.95
C LEU A 611 -10.20 -39.83 -0.15
N TYR A 612 -9.58 -41.01 -0.06
CA TYR A 612 -8.27 -41.18 0.57
C TYR A 612 -7.17 -40.38 -0.16
N THR A 613 -7.21 -40.33 -1.50
CA THR A 613 -6.30 -39.50 -2.29
C THR A 613 -6.48 -38.01 -1.98
N LEU A 614 -7.72 -37.52 -1.92
CA LEU A 614 -8.02 -36.12 -1.58
C LEU A 614 -7.53 -35.76 -0.17
N ILE A 615 -7.76 -36.63 0.83
CA ILE A 615 -7.27 -36.46 2.20
C ILE A 615 -5.73 -36.48 2.23
N PHE A 616 -5.10 -37.44 1.55
CA PHE A 616 -3.65 -37.58 1.47
C PHE A 616 -2.96 -36.40 0.77
N VAL A 617 -3.63 -35.73 -0.18
CA VAL A 617 -3.12 -34.49 -0.78
C VAL A 617 -3.38 -33.29 0.12
N THR A 618 -4.57 -33.19 0.72
CA THR A 618 -5.01 -31.99 1.45
C THR A 618 -4.33 -31.87 2.81
N VAL A 619 -4.34 -32.90 3.66
CA VAL A 619 -3.80 -32.83 5.04
C VAL A 619 -2.32 -32.42 5.08
N PRO A 620 -1.40 -32.99 4.26
CA PRO A 620 0.01 -32.58 4.26
C PRO A 620 0.26 -31.19 3.65
N SER A 621 -0.64 -30.73 2.78
CA SER A 621 -0.62 -29.38 2.22
C SER A 621 -1.04 -28.37 3.28
N LEU A 622 -2.14 -28.65 3.98
CA LEU A 622 -2.67 -27.89 5.10
C LEU A 622 -1.64 -27.78 6.23
N ALA A 623 -1.01 -28.90 6.63
CA ALA A 623 0.08 -28.92 7.61
C ALA A 623 1.23 -27.97 7.24
N SER A 624 1.60 -27.92 5.96
CA SER A 624 2.71 -27.08 5.48
C SER A 624 2.34 -25.59 5.50
N VAL A 625 1.16 -25.23 5.01
CA VAL A 625 0.71 -23.83 4.97
C VAL A 625 0.38 -23.29 6.37
N PHE A 626 -0.25 -24.09 7.25
CA PHE A 626 -0.46 -23.68 8.64
C PHE A 626 0.85 -23.54 9.43
N ASN A 627 1.88 -24.33 9.13
CA ASN A 627 3.19 -24.17 9.77
C ASN A 627 3.88 -22.87 9.31
N GLU A 628 3.89 -22.57 8.00
CA GLU A 628 4.38 -21.28 7.50
C GLU A 628 3.58 -20.10 8.08
N TYR A 629 2.25 -20.19 8.10
CA TYR A 629 1.37 -19.17 8.69
C TYR A 629 1.69 -18.94 10.18
N ALA A 630 1.77 -19.99 10.99
CA ALA A 630 2.01 -19.88 12.42
C ALA A 630 3.43 -19.38 12.74
N LEU A 631 4.47 -19.87 12.04
CA LEU A 631 5.85 -19.41 12.22
C LEU A 631 6.03 -17.94 11.83
N LYS A 632 5.36 -17.47 10.75
CA LYS A 632 5.40 -16.07 10.30
C LYS A 632 4.44 -15.14 11.07
N SER A 633 3.41 -15.67 11.73
CA SER A 633 2.50 -14.89 12.59
C SER A 633 3.22 -14.27 13.80
N GLN A 634 4.30 -14.90 14.27
CA GLN A 634 5.17 -14.42 15.35
C GLN A 634 6.63 -14.42 14.88
N TYR A 635 6.89 -13.72 13.77
CA TYR A 635 8.19 -13.72 13.09
C TYR A 635 9.36 -13.36 14.02
N ASP A 636 9.15 -12.43 14.94
CA ASP A 636 10.18 -11.90 15.84
C ASP A 636 10.54 -12.85 17.00
N THR A 637 9.74 -13.90 17.23
CA THR A 637 10.11 -14.98 18.17
C THR A 637 11.23 -15.84 17.58
N SER A 638 12.30 -16.08 18.35
CA SER A 638 13.44 -16.93 17.95
C SER A 638 12.96 -18.30 17.46
N ILE A 639 13.44 -18.73 16.29
CA ILE A 639 13.02 -19.99 15.65
C ILE A 639 13.20 -21.20 16.57
N TYR A 640 14.21 -21.20 17.43
CA TYR A 640 14.47 -22.30 18.36
C TYR A 640 13.37 -22.43 19.44
N HIS A 641 12.73 -21.32 19.84
CA HIS A 641 11.57 -21.37 20.75
C HIS A 641 10.34 -21.90 20.02
N GLN A 642 10.06 -21.42 18.80
CA GLN A 642 8.93 -21.91 18.00
C GLN A 642 9.07 -23.41 17.71
N ASN A 643 10.28 -23.85 17.35
CA ASN A 643 10.61 -25.25 17.13
C ASN A 643 10.43 -26.11 18.38
N LEU A 644 10.84 -25.63 19.56
CA LEU A 644 10.61 -26.34 20.82
C LEU A 644 9.13 -26.67 21.03
N PHE A 645 8.23 -25.70 20.82
CA PHE A 645 6.78 -25.93 20.95
C PHE A 645 6.21 -26.79 19.82
N LEU A 646 6.56 -26.50 18.56
CA LEU A 646 6.11 -27.27 17.39
C LEU A 646 6.46 -28.76 17.51
N TYR A 647 7.69 -29.08 17.90
CA TYR A 647 8.14 -30.47 18.07
C TYR A 647 7.68 -31.07 19.40
N GLY A 648 7.49 -30.26 20.45
CA GLY A 648 6.91 -30.69 21.71
C GLY A 648 5.46 -31.19 21.53
N TYR A 649 4.61 -30.38 20.90
CA TYR A 649 3.26 -30.81 20.49
C TYR A 649 3.33 -32.02 19.54
N GLY A 650 4.28 -32.03 18.59
CA GLY A 650 4.51 -33.17 17.70
C GLY A 650 4.80 -34.47 18.45
N ALA A 651 5.69 -34.45 19.44
CA ALA A 651 6.02 -35.59 20.28
C ALA A 651 4.80 -36.06 21.09
N ILE A 652 4.02 -35.15 21.67
CA ILE A 652 2.79 -35.46 22.41
C ILE A 652 1.77 -36.18 21.51
N PHE A 653 1.51 -35.67 20.29
CA PHE A 653 0.54 -36.30 19.38
C PHE A 653 1.02 -37.66 18.84
N ASN A 654 2.33 -37.84 18.60
CA ASN A 654 2.86 -39.14 18.20
C ASN A 654 2.84 -40.14 19.36
N PHE A 655 3.14 -39.72 20.59
CA PHE A 655 3.04 -40.55 21.79
C PHE A 655 1.60 -40.98 22.08
N LEU A 656 0.63 -40.07 21.98
CA LEU A 656 -0.80 -40.39 22.09
C LEU A 656 -1.22 -41.45 21.05
N GLY A 657 -0.67 -41.40 19.85
CA GLY A 657 -0.87 -42.42 18.83
C GLY A 657 -0.23 -43.79 19.15
N ILE A 658 0.89 -43.84 19.88
CA ILE A 658 1.43 -45.08 20.45
C ILE A 658 0.47 -45.64 21.51
N VAL A 659 -0.01 -44.80 22.43
CA VAL A 659 -0.96 -45.20 23.49
C VAL A 659 -2.25 -45.77 22.87
N ILE A 660 -2.84 -45.07 21.90
CA ILE A 660 -4.03 -45.55 21.17
C ILE A 660 -3.74 -46.87 20.46
N THR A 661 -2.58 -47.02 19.82
CA THR A 661 -2.18 -48.30 19.19
C THR A 661 -2.08 -49.43 20.21
N ALA A 662 -1.50 -49.17 21.39
CA ALA A 662 -1.37 -50.14 22.48
C ALA A 662 -2.72 -50.52 23.11
N MET A 663 -3.69 -49.61 23.17
CA MET A 663 -5.07 -49.92 23.59
C MET A 663 -5.77 -50.87 22.60
N PHE A 664 -5.53 -50.75 21.29
CA PHE A 664 -6.16 -51.60 20.28
C PHE A 664 -5.40 -52.89 19.94
N LYS A 665 -4.07 -52.94 20.14
CA LYS A 665 -3.21 -54.10 19.79
C LYS A 665 -2.57 -54.80 21.00
N GLY A 666 -2.83 -54.31 22.21
CA GLY A 666 -2.31 -54.86 23.46
C GLY A 666 -0.91 -54.35 23.85
N PRO A 667 -0.48 -54.61 25.10
CA PRO A 667 0.70 -53.98 25.70
C PRO A 667 2.03 -54.28 24.99
N SER A 668 2.13 -55.41 24.30
CA SER A 668 3.31 -55.80 23.51
C SER A 668 3.65 -54.82 22.38
N SER A 669 2.69 -54.01 21.94
CA SER A 669 2.91 -52.95 20.94
C SER A 669 3.40 -51.61 21.53
N PHE A 670 3.63 -51.53 22.83
CA PHE A 670 4.18 -50.36 23.53
C PHE A 670 5.73 -50.35 23.58
N ASP A 671 6.43 -51.42 23.17
CA ASP A 671 7.89 -51.40 23.07
C ASP A 671 8.34 -50.46 21.94
N ILE A 672 8.76 -49.25 22.35
CA ILE A 672 9.18 -48.20 21.44
C ILE A 672 10.52 -48.55 20.77
N LEU A 673 11.43 -49.26 21.43
CA LEU A 673 12.79 -49.48 20.93
C LEU A 673 12.96 -50.80 20.15
N GLN A 674 11.95 -51.67 20.17
CA GLN A 674 11.97 -52.94 19.44
C GLN A 674 12.38 -52.78 17.96
N GLY A 675 13.28 -53.64 17.49
CA GLY A 675 13.70 -53.72 16.09
C GLY A 675 14.53 -52.53 15.57
N HIS A 676 14.96 -51.60 16.42
CA HIS A 676 15.77 -50.46 15.99
C HIS A 676 17.23 -50.85 15.73
N SER A 677 17.66 -50.73 14.48
CA SER A 677 19.04 -50.97 14.04
C SER A 677 19.87 -49.67 14.01
N LYS A 678 21.19 -49.78 13.83
CA LYS A 678 22.05 -48.61 13.57
C LYS A 678 21.60 -47.81 12.34
N ALA A 679 21.09 -48.48 11.30
CA ALA A 679 20.50 -47.81 10.13
C ALA A 679 19.17 -47.10 10.48
N THR A 680 18.36 -47.69 11.36
CA THR A 680 17.10 -47.09 11.85
C THR A 680 17.38 -45.79 12.63
N MET A 681 18.43 -45.79 13.46
CA MET A 681 18.88 -44.58 14.16
C MET A 681 19.40 -43.51 13.19
N LEU A 682 20.13 -43.89 12.15
CA LEU A 682 20.58 -42.93 11.12
C LEU A 682 19.40 -42.34 10.33
N LEU A 683 18.38 -43.15 10.02
CA LEU A 683 17.13 -42.71 9.40
C LEU A 683 16.37 -41.71 10.29
N ILE A 684 16.26 -41.98 11.61
CA ILE A 684 15.69 -41.05 12.59
C ILE A 684 16.45 -39.72 12.58
N CYS A 685 17.77 -39.75 12.65
CA CYS A 685 18.59 -38.53 12.61
C CYS A 685 18.42 -37.74 11.30
N ASN A 686 18.37 -38.41 10.15
CA ASN A 686 18.11 -37.76 8.85
C ASN A 686 16.71 -37.13 8.81
N ASN A 687 15.68 -37.84 9.26
CA ASN A 687 14.30 -37.34 9.32
C ASN A 687 14.18 -36.15 10.29
N ALA A 688 14.92 -36.17 11.41
CA ALA A 688 14.99 -35.07 12.36
C ALA A 688 15.65 -33.83 11.72
N ALA A 689 16.78 -34.01 11.03
CA ALA A 689 17.46 -32.95 10.30
C ALA A 689 16.56 -32.35 9.19
N GLN A 690 15.85 -33.18 8.41
CA GLN A 690 14.84 -32.73 7.44
C GLN A 690 13.74 -31.89 8.13
N GLY A 691 13.25 -32.33 9.28
CA GLY A 691 12.20 -31.63 10.04
C GLY A 691 12.65 -30.32 10.68
N ILE A 692 13.95 -30.20 11.01
CA ILE A 692 14.58 -28.95 11.44
C ILE A 692 14.73 -28.02 10.25
N LEU A 693 15.39 -28.45 9.17
CA LEU A 693 15.59 -27.64 7.96
C LEU A 693 14.26 -27.14 7.38
N SER A 694 13.22 -27.99 7.45
CA SER A 694 11.83 -27.65 7.11
C SER A 694 11.32 -26.39 7.81
N SER A 695 11.60 -26.20 9.10
CA SER A 695 11.16 -25.01 9.85
C SER A 695 11.87 -23.74 9.36
N PHE A 696 13.16 -23.83 9.00
CA PHE A 696 13.92 -22.71 8.47
C PHE A 696 13.40 -22.28 7.10
N PHE A 697 13.01 -23.22 6.23
CA PHE A 697 12.27 -22.90 4.99
C PHE A 697 10.96 -22.15 5.29
N PHE A 698 10.14 -22.66 6.20
CA PHE A 698 8.83 -22.08 6.50
C PHE A 698 8.92 -20.70 7.18
N LYS A 699 10.01 -20.39 7.90
CA LYS A 699 10.23 -19.08 8.52
C LYS A 699 10.94 -18.09 7.59
N TYR A 700 12.06 -18.48 6.98
CA TYR A 700 12.98 -17.57 6.27
C TYR A 700 12.88 -17.62 4.73
N ALA A 701 12.09 -18.56 4.18
CA ALA A 701 11.79 -18.66 2.75
C ALA A 701 10.27 -18.81 2.56
N ASP A 702 9.83 -19.71 1.69
CA ASP A 702 8.43 -20.12 1.60
C ASP A 702 8.24 -21.61 1.28
N THR A 703 7.01 -22.10 1.45
CA THR A 703 6.64 -23.49 1.19
C THR A 703 6.85 -23.90 -0.29
N ILE A 704 6.81 -22.96 -1.24
CA ILE A 704 6.93 -23.29 -2.67
C ILE A 704 8.38 -23.48 -3.08
N LEU A 705 9.32 -22.63 -2.63
CA LEU A 705 10.76 -22.85 -2.80
C LEU A 705 11.16 -24.20 -2.20
N LYS A 706 10.59 -24.56 -1.05
CA LYS A 706 10.77 -25.89 -0.45
C LYS A 706 10.26 -27.03 -1.35
N LYS A 707 9.15 -26.86 -2.07
CA LYS A 707 8.67 -27.87 -3.03
C LYS A 707 9.57 -28.00 -4.26
N TYR A 708 10.04 -26.88 -4.83
CA TYR A 708 11.05 -26.91 -5.89
C TYR A 708 12.32 -27.63 -5.42
N SER A 709 12.81 -27.32 -4.21
CA SER A 709 13.95 -27.97 -3.56
C SER A 709 13.79 -29.49 -3.47
N SER A 710 12.71 -29.99 -2.88
CA SER A 710 12.50 -31.44 -2.73
C SER A 710 12.27 -32.16 -4.07
N THR A 711 11.79 -31.46 -5.11
CA THR A 711 11.76 -32.00 -6.49
C THR A 711 13.17 -32.11 -7.07
N VAL A 712 14.01 -31.08 -6.94
CA VAL A 712 15.42 -31.10 -7.38
C VAL A 712 16.22 -32.18 -6.61
N ALA A 713 15.95 -32.38 -5.33
CA ALA A 713 16.47 -33.51 -4.55
C ALA A 713 16.16 -34.87 -5.20
N THR A 714 14.92 -35.05 -5.68
CA THR A 714 14.48 -36.29 -6.33
C THR A 714 15.19 -36.50 -7.67
N ILE A 715 15.48 -35.43 -8.41
CA ILE A 715 16.30 -35.46 -9.64
C ILE A 715 17.74 -35.90 -9.32
N PHE A 716 18.39 -35.29 -8.34
CA PHE A 716 19.74 -35.69 -7.91
C PHE A 716 19.79 -37.14 -7.41
N THR A 717 18.74 -37.60 -6.72
CA THR A 717 18.62 -39.01 -6.31
C THR A 717 18.63 -39.96 -7.50
N GLY A 718 17.89 -39.63 -8.57
CA GLY A 718 17.86 -40.45 -9.79
C GLY A 718 19.20 -40.46 -10.53
N LEU A 719 19.86 -39.31 -10.63
CA LEU A 719 21.20 -39.19 -11.23
C LEU A 719 22.26 -39.97 -10.43
N ALA A 720 22.26 -39.85 -9.09
CA ALA A 720 23.14 -40.62 -8.22
C ALA A 720 22.85 -42.12 -8.31
N SER A 721 21.57 -42.53 -8.40
CA SER A 721 21.19 -43.93 -8.58
C SER A 721 21.66 -44.50 -9.93
N ALA A 722 21.65 -43.71 -10.99
CA ALA A 722 22.21 -44.11 -12.28
C ALA A 722 23.74 -44.25 -12.24
N ALA A 723 24.43 -43.29 -11.60
CA ALA A 723 25.89 -43.31 -11.47
C ALA A 723 26.42 -44.44 -10.55
N LEU A 724 25.70 -44.75 -9.46
CA LEU A 724 26.13 -45.75 -8.46
C LEU A 724 25.67 -47.18 -8.79
N PHE A 725 24.55 -47.36 -9.50
CA PHE A 725 23.95 -48.68 -9.78
C PHE A 725 23.78 -48.96 -11.28
N GLY A 726 24.36 -48.15 -12.17
CA GLY A 726 24.39 -48.38 -13.61
C GLY A 726 23.04 -48.29 -14.34
N HIS A 727 22.02 -47.71 -13.72
CA HIS A 727 20.67 -47.63 -14.31
C HIS A 727 20.64 -46.68 -15.53
N THR A 728 19.97 -47.10 -16.60
CA THR A 728 19.84 -46.30 -17.82
C THR A 728 18.87 -45.13 -17.62
N LEU A 729 19.39 -43.91 -17.81
CA LEU A 729 18.57 -42.69 -17.76
C LEU A 729 17.61 -42.68 -18.95
N THR A 730 16.32 -42.47 -18.68
CA THR A 730 15.28 -42.52 -19.70
C THR A 730 15.04 -41.13 -20.32
N MET A 731 14.59 -41.05 -21.58
CA MET A 731 14.25 -39.76 -22.19
C MET A 731 13.17 -39.00 -21.40
N ASN A 732 12.22 -39.71 -20.78
CA ASN A 732 11.21 -39.11 -19.89
C ASN A 732 11.84 -38.48 -18.63
N PHE A 733 12.91 -39.06 -18.10
CA PHE A 733 13.67 -38.50 -16.98
C PHE A 733 14.37 -37.20 -17.38
N ILE A 734 15.03 -37.18 -18.55
CA ILE A 734 15.71 -35.99 -19.10
C ILE A 734 14.68 -34.88 -19.41
N LEU A 735 13.56 -35.20 -20.06
CA LEU A 735 12.48 -34.25 -20.34
C LEU A 735 11.87 -33.70 -19.04
N GLY A 736 11.62 -34.56 -18.06
CA GLY A 736 11.11 -34.16 -16.74
C GLY A 736 12.03 -33.19 -16.02
N ILE A 737 13.36 -33.41 -16.08
CA ILE A 737 14.37 -32.48 -15.55
C ILE A 737 14.26 -31.11 -16.21
N SER A 738 14.25 -31.06 -17.55
CA SER A 738 14.18 -29.81 -18.30
C SER A 738 12.92 -29.00 -17.96
N ILE A 739 11.76 -29.68 -17.89
CA ILE A 739 10.48 -29.03 -17.54
C ILE A 739 10.52 -28.47 -16.09
N VAL A 740 11.11 -29.20 -15.13
CA VAL A 740 11.27 -28.73 -13.75
C VAL A 740 12.16 -27.49 -13.68
N PHE A 741 13.29 -27.45 -14.39
CA PHE A 741 14.17 -26.28 -14.39
C PHE A 741 13.55 -25.07 -15.11
N ILE A 742 12.85 -25.28 -16.23
CA ILE A 742 12.09 -24.23 -16.91
C ILE A 742 11.03 -23.65 -15.98
N SER A 743 10.25 -24.51 -15.31
CA SER A 743 9.26 -24.11 -14.30
C SER A 743 9.89 -23.31 -13.15
N MET A 744 11.01 -23.78 -12.59
CA MET A 744 11.70 -23.10 -11.49
C MET A 744 12.20 -21.72 -11.92
N HIS A 745 12.78 -21.61 -13.11
CA HIS A 745 13.20 -20.32 -13.67
C HIS A 745 11.99 -19.40 -13.89
N GLN A 746 10.91 -19.89 -14.52
CA GLN A 746 9.69 -19.12 -14.79
C GLN A 746 9.03 -18.62 -13.49
N PHE A 747 9.00 -19.42 -12.43
CA PHE A 747 8.41 -19.01 -11.15
C PHE A 747 9.19 -17.89 -10.46
N PHE A 748 10.53 -18.00 -10.39
CA PHE A 748 11.38 -17.07 -9.64
C PHE A 748 11.95 -15.88 -10.46
N SER A 749 11.83 -15.93 -11.80
CA SER A 749 12.28 -14.90 -12.74
C SER A 749 11.75 -13.49 -12.40
N PRO A 750 12.51 -12.42 -12.66
CA PRO A 750 11.99 -11.04 -12.61
C PRO A 750 10.71 -10.84 -13.44
N LEU A 751 10.55 -11.55 -14.56
CA LEU A 751 9.38 -11.42 -15.43
C LEU A 751 8.08 -11.91 -14.78
N SER A 752 8.14 -12.84 -13.82
CA SER A 752 6.97 -13.26 -13.05
C SER A 752 6.52 -12.23 -12.01
N LYS A 753 7.37 -11.22 -11.74
CA LYS A 753 7.17 -10.10 -10.80
C LYS A 753 6.69 -8.86 -11.57
N VAL A 754 7.28 -8.57 -12.73
CA VAL A 754 6.87 -7.47 -13.65
C VAL A 754 5.45 -7.68 -14.25
N LYS A 755 4.79 -8.81 -13.98
CA LYS A 755 3.36 -9.05 -14.29
C LYS A 755 2.45 -9.10 -13.04
N ASP A 756 3.02 -9.06 -11.83
CA ASP A 756 2.32 -8.80 -10.56
C ASP A 756 2.42 -7.30 -10.15
N GLU A 757 3.51 -6.63 -10.55
CA GLU A 757 3.75 -5.19 -10.40
C GLU A 757 3.46 -4.45 -11.72
N PRO A 758 2.51 -3.49 -11.76
CA PRO A 758 2.56 -2.43 -12.76
C PRO A 758 3.91 -1.72 -12.62
N LYS A 759 4.64 -1.56 -13.73
CA LYS A 759 6.07 -1.19 -13.77
C LYS A 759 6.48 -0.07 -12.78
N ASN A 760 6.97 -0.46 -11.61
CA ASN A 760 7.73 0.40 -10.71
C ASN A 760 9.18 -0.10 -10.64
N ILE A 761 10.09 0.62 -11.30
CA ILE A 761 11.48 0.86 -10.90
C ILE A 761 12.05 1.90 -11.87
N SER A 762 12.30 3.09 -11.33
CA SER A 762 13.32 4.01 -11.78
C SER A 762 14.00 4.51 -10.52
N LEU A 763 15.07 3.82 -10.11
CA LEU A 763 15.82 4.14 -8.91
C LEU A 763 17.13 4.79 -9.34
N GLU A 764 17.21 6.11 -9.20
CA GLU A 764 18.47 6.83 -9.30
C GLU A 764 19.41 6.38 -8.18
N SER A 765 20.69 6.24 -8.52
CA SER A 765 21.75 6.05 -7.52
C SER A 765 22.40 7.40 -7.25
N VAL A 766 21.98 8.06 -6.16
CA VAL A 766 22.70 9.22 -5.64
C VAL A 766 23.90 8.69 -4.84
N ASP A 767 25.10 9.04 -5.31
CA ASP A 767 26.36 8.59 -4.75
C ASP A 767 26.67 9.16 -3.35
N SER A 768 27.59 8.51 -2.66
CA SER A 768 28.32 9.11 -1.53
C SER A 768 29.74 8.54 -1.47
N PRO A 769 30.79 9.37 -1.56
CA PRO A 769 32.07 8.92 -2.09
C PRO A 769 32.94 8.17 -1.06
N LYS A 770 33.20 6.87 -1.29
CA LYS A 770 34.30 6.13 -0.65
C LYS A 770 35.03 5.18 -1.60
N ASN A 771 36.26 5.55 -1.92
CA ASN A 771 37.29 4.83 -2.68
C ASN A 771 37.18 3.29 -2.72
N LYS A 772 37.19 2.72 -3.94
CA LYS A 772 38.13 1.65 -4.30
C LYS A 772 38.38 1.57 -5.82
N ARG A 773 39.44 0.85 -6.19
CA ARG A 773 40.24 1.05 -7.42
C ARG A 773 39.97 -0.03 -8.48
N SER A 774 40.32 0.32 -9.72
CA SER A 774 40.91 -0.51 -10.80
C SER A 774 40.08 -1.54 -11.61
N LYS A 775 40.03 -1.23 -12.93
CA LYS A 775 40.58 -2.00 -14.08
C LYS A 775 39.65 -2.84 -15.00
N ASP A 776 39.80 -2.56 -16.31
CA ASP A 776 39.85 -3.43 -17.51
C ASP A 776 38.63 -4.35 -17.84
N THR A 777 38.14 -4.58 -19.09
CA THR A 777 38.34 -4.10 -20.50
C THR A 777 37.23 -4.77 -21.37
N SER A 778 36.82 -4.37 -22.60
CA SER A 778 37.03 -3.20 -23.49
C SER A 778 35.95 -3.16 -24.63
N PHE A 779 36.35 -3.34 -25.90
CA PHE A 779 35.60 -3.50 -27.18
C PHE A 779 34.69 -2.36 -27.75
N ILE A 780 35.21 -1.71 -28.83
CA ILE A 780 34.63 -1.37 -30.17
C ILE A 780 33.10 -1.10 -30.22
N GLY A 781 32.55 -0.03 -30.82
CA GLY A 781 32.95 0.91 -31.90
C GLY A 781 31.72 1.12 -32.81
N MET A 782 31.46 2.22 -33.53
CA MET A 782 32.33 3.13 -34.29
C MET A 782 31.74 4.56 -34.38
N ALA A 783 32.61 5.57 -34.53
CA ALA A 783 32.38 6.78 -35.34
C ALA A 783 33.76 7.31 -35.79
N ALA A 784 33.90 7.77 -37.03
CA ALA A 784 35.19 8.17 -37.60
C ALA A 784 35.42 9.69 -37.54
N GLY A 785 36.67 10.15 -37.38
CA GLY A 785 36.98 11.58 -37.28
C GLY A 785 38.44 11.97 -36.99
N ALA A 786 39.39 11.46 -37.78
CA ALA A 786 40.73 12.01 -38.11
C ALA A 786 41.59 12.79 -37.07
N ASN A 787 42.85 12.34 -36.94
CA ASN A 787 44.10 13.13 -36.75
C ASN A 787 44.29 13.91 -35.42
N GLU A 788 45.52 14.10 -34.87
CA GLU A 788 46.84 13.46 -35.06
C GLU A 788 47.73 13.75 -33.83
N ASP A 789 48.86 13.05 -33.70
CA ASP A 789 50.04 13.34 -32.84
C ASP A 789 49.86 13.42 -31.29
N ALA A 790 50.65 12.74 -30.44
CA ALA A 790 52.11 12.67 -30.27
C ALA A 790 52.70 13.92 -29.55
N SER A 791 53.61 13.82 -28.57
CA SER A 791 54.33 12.67 -27.96
C SER A 791 55.08 13.05 -26.65
N HIS A 792 55.72 12.06 -26.01
CA HIS A 792 56.69 12.16 -24.89
C HIS A 792 56.17 12.63 -23.50
N ARG A 793 56.94 12.55 -22.40
CA ARG A 793 57.75 11.50 -21.70
C ARG A 793 58.61 12.23 -20.64
N ALA A 794 59.03 11.51 -19.58
CA ALA A 794 59.76 12.01 -18.39
C ALA A 794 58.92 12.95 -17.48
N VAL A 795 58.83 12.84 -16.15
CA VAL A 795 59.59 12.10 -15.10
C VAL A 795 60.97 12.66 -14.76
N ASN A 796 61.03 13.48 -13.70
CA ASN A 796 61.74 13.08 -12.47
C ASN A 796 61.25 13.87 -11.23
N GLU A 797 61.66 13.42 -10.04
CA GLU A 797 61.25 13.96 -8.73
C GLU A 797 62.16 15.10 -8.24
N GLU A 798 61.64 15.97 -7.36
CA GLU A 798 62.43 16.45 -6.20
C GLU A 798 61.52 16.73 -4.98
N LYS A 799 62.11 17.01 -3.80
CA LYS A 799 61.51 16.66 -2.50
C LYS A 799 61.27 17.83 -1.53
N ALA A 800 60.12 17.74 -0.83
CA ALA A 800 59.92 18.10 0.58
C ALA A 800 59.92 19.60 0.99
N PRO A 801 59.48 19.97 2.23
CA PRO A 801 58.44 19.34 3.07
C PRO A 801 57.40 20.33 3.68
N LEU A 802 56.31 19.74 4.20
CA LEU A 802 55.50 20.10 5.39
C LEU A 802 55.70 21.47 6.09
N LEU A 803 54.59 22.14 6.40
CA LEU A 803 54.05 22.38 7.77
C LEU A 803 52.55 22.81 7.65
N PRO A 804 51.73 22.83 8.73
CA PRO A 804 50.30 22.50 8.62
C PRO A 804 49.29 23.62 8.91
N ILE A 805 48.06 23.40 8.44
CA ILE A 805 46.78 23.66 9.14
C ILE A 805 45.95 22.37 9.01
#